data_AF-A0A814TWM8-F1
#
_entry.id   AF-A0A814TWM8-F1
#
_cell.length_a   1.000
_cell.length_b   1.000
_cell.length_c   1.000
_cell.angle_alpha   90.00
_cell.angle_beta   90.00
_cell.angle_gamma   90.00
#
_symmetry.space_group_name_H-M   'P 1'
#
loop_
_entity.id
_entity.type
_entity.pdbx_description
1 polymer ?
#
loop_
_entity_poly.entity_id
_entity_poly.type
_entity_poly.pdbx_seq_one_letter_code
_entity_poly.pdbx_strand_id
1 'polypeptide(L)'
;MGEKISDSYRARIDRYVAEYETLSFRNNFNEKFIEIITKIDNDNNTKIDAIDTYGSCNVCRQSYLNRHLHERENCELYENLFSNTMKPITLEETIDIDLWNWKAVEKTSVYFPIWNTQKEWGESLSLIEQLKDPVQIICKPERYWTLFIDKYQQDQLELMKLPKLLSQIAIIDYLPVMDEQLFHQCLGRLQLSEVQPSEYRSKMYLIQAVIFKLENQLEKSLQSAHDALLCHPYDAVIDGLVIYMDHSNFHSTLRQTLINDIKKRSLDLVDITPPITMMNLTFLNRTEYLRMLKKYERAILKRLAENDPIQAAYSYMDLSMTVTGSGTLLMNNLIMTCLYFFKFMNQTKCTLAELYAYRSIIFDISIEIFLLTRHYLSLYFQMYAYKLLYTLIMCSTNLFTKRLISSGSLKPTIVSQPILNDFHETILDELLKSILQLSKVTPFTHVPSTALSYDMVYMGCAGNEFLSKYLKSLAAENSMYQYYFFEGIWKGWVSAEDFDYERYCCMYLLLRDYQWTTYDVADLLRWPMIPKTHDGWYLSTKHELQLDQSGYAEVIGVTLNNDTGDIEFMFTEAKKTEHKRFDATDVMDVLTNGITYACFTLDPPNAQYHSHPFNEMRYLPKRLVKVPNYLLTLLHTDYLLKMISTGVEICSLTPFEMRSSAENLMQRLPAHIREELQSIAMKHKGPLIDSIHRFWIQLESDIEYEQVFHKNFFGRKNENIVHCYLSDKVKMCVKKHRMKYDEHGNLIDDPSDDENDQSAEAEFARIFTKYYDEIGQYFPELLRLKELLKLSVLSRIIQARYESQCNFIAQIENDTTLRDLLTEIKRKIGRYPTGLENIGNFKEPCF
;
A
#
# COMPACT_ATOMS: atom_id res chain seq x y z
N MET A 1 -21.12 -3.91 47.19
CA MET A 1 -20.29 -4.50 48.25
C MET A 1 -18.86 -4.11 47.95
N GLY A 2 -18.33 -3.17 48.71
CA GLY A 2 -16.89 -2.91 48.70
C GLY A 2 -16.22 -3.91 49.63
N GLU A 3 -15.12 -4.50 49.20
CA GLU A 3 -14.16 -5.09 50.12
C GLU A 3 -12.74 -4.67 49.76
N LYS A 4 -12.02 -4.33 50.82
CA LYS A 4 -10.62 -3.95 50.83
C LYS A 4 -9.81 -5.12 50.30
N ILE A 5 -9.15 -4.93 49.15
CA ILE A 5 -7.94 -5.68 48.85
C ILE A 5 -6.97 -5.36 49.99
N SER A 6 -6.55 -6.37 50.75
CA SER A 6 -5.63 -6.15 51.88
C SER A 6 -4.36 -5.47 51.35
N ASP A 7 -3.84 -4.48 52.07
CA ASP A 7 -2.61 -3.77 51.69
C ASP A 7 -1.42 -4.73 51.50
N SER A 8 -1.48 -5.91 52.14
CA SER A 8 -0.55 -7.02 51.94
C SER A 8 -0.58 -7.62 50.53
N TYR A 9 -1.73 -7.65 49.86
CA TYR A 9 -1.86 -8.19 48.50
C TYR A 9 -1.40 -7.17 47.45
N ARG A 10 -1.72 -5.88 47.68
CA ARG A 10 -1.24 -4.78 46.84
C ARG A 10 0.28 -4.63 46.91
N ALA A 11 0.86 -4.68 48.11
CA ALA A 11 2.31 -4.64 48.30
C ALA A 11 3.05 -5.86 47.70
N ARG A 12 2.38 -7.01 47.55
CA ARG A 12 2.94 -8.17 46.85
C ARG A 12 2.93 -7.96 45.33
N ILE A 13 1.84 -7.44 44.77
CA ILE A 13 1.76 -7.10 43.34
C ILE A 13 2.80 -6.04 42.99
N ASP A 14 2.91 -4.97 43.77
CA ASP A 14 3.87 -3.90 43.52
C ASP A 14 5.32 -4.41 43.60
N ARG A 15 5.60 -5.39 44.48
CA ARG A 15 6.91 -6.05 44.56
C ARG A 15 7.20 -6.91 43.32
N TYR A 16 6.21 -7.65 42.81
CA TYR A 16 6.37 -8.45 41.59
C TYR A 16 6.51 -7.58 40.33
N VAL A 17 5.83 -6.43 40.28
CA VAL A 17 5.99 -5.44 39.20
C VAL A 17 7.40 -4.83 39.25
N ALA A 18 7.91 -4.47 40.42
CA ALA A 18 9.28 -3.98 40.56
C ALA A 18 10.35 -5.04 40.21
N GLU A 19 10.11 -6.32 40.53
CA GLU A 19 10.96 -7.44 40.08
C GLU A 19 10.88 -7.67 38.57
N TYR A 20 9.70 -7.47 37.96
CA TYR A 20 9.50 -7.55 36.51
C TYR A 20 10.27 -6.46 35.76
N GLU A 21 10.22 -5.21 36.26
CA GLU A 21 10.95 -4.07 35.69
C GLU A 21 12.48 -4.20 35.81
N THR A 22 12.98 -4.88 36.84
CA THR A 22 14.42 -5.15 37.00
C THR A 22 14.91 -6.34 36.16
N LEU A 23 14.03 -7.28 35.81
CA LEU A 23 14.37 -8.45 34.99
C LEU A 23 14.36 -8.17 33.49
N SER A 24 13.58 -7.20 33.00
CA SER A 24 13.59 -6.81 31.57
C SER A 24 14.95 -6.26 31.10
N PHE A 25 15.83 -5.89 32.03
CA PHE A 25 17.20 -5.42 31.75
C PHE A 25 18.27 -6.52 31.65
N ARG A 26 17.96 -7.82 31.87
CA ARG A 26 18.96 -8.91 31.79
C ARG A 26 18.44 -10.12 31.01
N ASN A 27 19.29 -10.63 30.11
CA ASN A 27 19.05 -11.67 29.08
C ASN A 27 18.55 -13.08 29.52
N ASN A 28 17.93 -13.25 30.69
CA ASN A 28 17.34 -14.54 31.14
C ASN A 28 15.83 -14.43 31.38
N PHE A 29 15.10 -13.95 30.37
CA PHE A 29 13.66 -13.69 30.44
C PHE A 29 12.81 -14.96 30.61
N ASN A 30 13.11 -16.02 29.85
CA ASN A 30 12.22 -17.19 29.78
C ASN A 30 12.27 -18.08 31.03
N GLU A 31 13.44 -18.28 31.64
CA GLU A 31 13.57 -19.22 32.78
C GLU A 31 12.97 -18.65 34.07
N LYS A 32 13.14 -17.35 34.33
CA LYS A 32 12.61 -16.70 35.54
C LYS A 32 11.12 -16.38 35.46
N PHE A 33 10.60 -16.09 34.28
CA PHE A 33 9.16 -15.87 34.09
C PHE A 33 8.37 -17.17 34.39
N ILE A 34 8.89 -18.31 33.93
CA ILE A 34 8.33 -19.63 34.26
C ILE A 34 8.43 -19.90 35.77
N GLU A 35 9.54 -19.56 36.42
CA GLU A 35 9.69 -19.73 37.87
C GLU A 35 8.69 -18.89 38.69
N ILE A 36 8.42 -17.64 38.27
CA ILE A 36 7.48 -16.73 38.94
C ILE A 36 6.04 -17.22 38.78
N ILE A 37 5.64 -17.60 37.56
CA ILE A 37 4.31 -18.18 37.30
C ILE A 37 4.12 -19.46 38.12
N THR A 38 5.14 -20.33 38.15
CA THR A 38 5.10 -21.59 38.91
C THR A 38 5.03 -21.36 40.42
N LYS A 39 5.63 -20.29 40.95
CA LYS A 39 5.50 -19.90 42.37
C LYS A 39 4.11 -19.37 42.70
N ILE A 40 3.52 -18.57 41.82
CA ILE A 40 2.16 -18.03 41.99
C ILE A 40 1.11 -19.15 41.97
N ASP A 41 1.33 -20.17 41.14
CA ASP A 41 0.44 -21.32 40.98
C ASP A 41 0.55 -22.30 42.17
N ASN A 42 1.77 -22.54 42.67
CA ASN A 42 1.99 -23.43 43.82
C ASN A 42 1.53 -22.84 45.17
N ASP A 43 1.49 -21.51 45.30
CA ASP A 43 1.09 -20.85 46.55
C ASP A 43 -0.44 -20.74 46.73
N ASN A 44 -1.25 -21.05 45.69
CA ASN A 44 -2.71 -20.93 45.73
C ASN A 44 -3.41 -22.28 45.57
N ASN A 45 -3.57 -23.01 46.69
CA ASN A 45 -4.29 -24.29 46.73
C ASN A 45 -5.83 -24.13 46.74
N THR A 46 -6.37 -23.25 45.91
CA THR A 46 -7.82 -23.01 45.77
C THR A 46 -8.20 -22.89 44.30
N LYS A 47 -9.08 -23.79 43.84
CA LYS A 47 -9.80 -23.69 42.56
C LYS A 47 -10.49 -22.32 42.49
N ILE A 48 -10.16 -21.52 41.47
CA ILE A 48 -10.83 -20.25 41.20
C ILE A 48 -11.56 -20.37 39.86
N ASP A 49 -12.87 -20.58 39.93
CA ASP A 49 -13.83 -20.10 38.93
C ASP A 49 -14.00 -18.59 39.15
N ALA A 50 -13.28 -17.75 38.42
CA ALA A 50 -13.56 -16.31 38.31
C ALA A 50 -12.74 -15.65 37.19
N ILE A 51 -13.30 -15.57 35.98
CA ILE A 51 -12.91 -14.57 34.99
C ILE A 51 -14.19 -13.78 34.65
N ASP A 52 -14.53 -12.84 35.52
CA ASP A 52 -15.51 -11.80 35.22
C ASP A 52 -15.28 -10.59 36.14
N THR A 53 -14.08 -10.01 36.10
CA THR A 53 -13.84 -8.62 36.56
C THR A 53 -12.43 -8.14 36.18
N TYR A 54 -12.21 -7.83 34.90
CA TYR A 54 -11.20 -6.86 34.48
C TYR A 54 -11.67 -6.14 33.21
N GLY A 55 -12.04 -4.87 33.38
CA GLY A 55 -12.30 -3.94 32.29
C GLY A 55 -11.14 -2.96 32.17
N SER A 56 -10.28 -3.18 31.17
CA SER A 56 -9.53 -2.14 30.45
C SER A 56 -8.62 -2.82 29.42
N CYS A 57 -8.86 -2.53 28.13
CA CYS A 57 -8.19 -3.05 26.93
C CYS A 57 -8.81 -4.31 26.28
N ASN A 58 -9.83 -4.09 25.43
CA ASN A 58 -10.42 -5.12 24.57
C ASN A 58 -9.44 -5.65 23.49
N VAL A 59 -8.44 -4.86 23.09
CA VAL A 59 -7.50 -5.21 22.00
C VAL A 59 -6.50 -6.28 22.42
N CYS A 60 -6.00 -6.23 23.65
CA CYS A 60 -5.12 -7.27 24.20
C CYS A 60 -5.88 -8.57 24.48
N ARG A 61 -7.15 -8.49 24.87
CA ARG A 61 -8.02 -9.66 25.11
C ARG A 61 -8.28 -10.43 23.82
N GLN A 62 -8.56 -9.75 22.71
CA GLN A 62 -8.75 -10.40 21.41
C GLN A 62 -7.46 -11.01 20.85
N SER A 63 -6.32 -10.31 20.98
CA SER A 63 -5.02 -10.87 20.57
C SER A 63 -4.57 -12.05 21.42
N TYR A 64 -4.86 -12.05 22.73
CA TYR A 64 -4.53 -13.16 23.63
C TYR A 64 -5.44 -14.37 23.41
N LEU A 65 -6.76 -14.17 23.26
CA LEU A 65 -7.70 -15.26 22.92
C LEU A 65 -7.38 -15.88 21.55
N ASN A 66 -7.06 -15.07 20.54
CA ASN A 66 -6.76 -15.58 19.19
C ASN A 66 -5.42 -16.34 19.11
N ARG A 67 -4.47 -16.04 19.99
CA ARG A 67 -3.14 -16.67 19.97
C ARG A 67 -3.02 -17.91 20.85
N HIS A 68 -3.86 -18.08 21.87
CA HIS A 68 -3.74 -19.21 22.81
C HIS A 68 -4.87 -20.22 22.80
N LEU A 69 -6.05 -19.91 22.25
CA LEU A 69 -7.10 -20.94 22.06
C LEU A 69 -6.86 -21.84 20.84
N HIS A 70 -5.93 -21.49 19.94
CA HIS A 70 -5.71 -22.27 18.74
C HIS A 70 -4.61 -23.34 18.81
N GLU A 71 -3.73 -23.31 19.82
CA GLU A 71 -2.52 -24.17 19.82
C GLU A 71 -2.38 -25.13 21.00
N ARG A 72 -3.30 -25.21 21.98
CA ARG A 72 -3.10 -26.11 23.14
C ARG A 72 -4.24 -27.01 23.62
N GLU A 73 -5.46 -26.90 23.10
CA GLU A 73 -6.57 -27.74 23.60
C GLU A 73 -7.05 -28.86 22.66
N ASN A 74 -6.44 -29.07 21.49
CA ASN A 74 -6.94 -30.09 20.53
C ASN A 74 -6.03 -31.29 20.23
N CYS A 75 -4.87 -31.45 20.89
CA CYS A 75 -3.98 -32.59 20.59
C CYS A 75 -3.75 -33.63 21.71
N GLU A 76 -4.11 -33.39 22.98
CA GLU A 76 -3.83 -34.39 24.04
C GLU A 76 -5.08 -34.95 24.76
N LEU A 77 -6.28 -34.41 24.52
CA LEU A 77 -7.51 -34.95 25.12
C LEU A 77 -8.20 -36.03 24.25
N TYR A 78 -7.88 -36.11 22.96
CA TYR A 78 -8.59 -37.00 22.01
C TYR A 78 -8.06 -38.44 21.96
N GLU A 79 -6.80 -38.70 22.36
CA GLU A 79 -6.24 -40.06 22.33
C GLU A 79 -6.50 -40.87 23.61
N ASN A 80 -6.77 -40.23 24.75
CA ASN A 80 -6.97 -40.94 26.03
C ASN A 80 -8.44 -41.28 26.35
N LEU A 81 -9.42 -40.68 25.66
CA LEU A 81 -10.85 -40.95 25.87
C LEU A 81 -11.40 -42.13 25.05
N PHE A 82 -10.67 -42.61 24.03
CA PHE A 82 -11.16 -43.65 23.11
C PHE A 82 -10.65 -45.08 23.37
N SER A 83 -9.79 -45.30 24.37
CA SER A 83 -9.22 -46.64 24.62
C SER A 83 -9.96 -47.50 25.64
N ASN A 84 -10.84 -46.94 26.48
CA ASN A 84 -11.53 -47.72 27.51
C ASN A 84 -12.89 -47.14 27.88
N THR A 85 -13.94 -47.48 27.14
CA THR A 85 -15.32 -47.76 27.61
C THR A 85 -16.33 -47.56 26.48
N MET A 86 -16.75 -48.63 25.81
CA MET A 86 -18.15 -48.82 25.39
C MET A 86 -18.35 -50.29 25.05
N LYS A 87 -19.25 -50.97 25.80
CA LYS A 87 -19.83 -52.25 25.41
C LYS A 87 -20.92 -51.99 24.35
N PRO A 88 -21.12 -52.89 23.37
CA PRO A 88 -22.16 -52.72 22.38
C PRO A 88 -23.55 -52.90 23.02
N ILE A 89 -24.44 -51.95 22.81
CA ILE A 89 -25.88 -52.07 23.08
C ILE A 89 -26.50 -52.77 21.87
N THR A 90 -27.15 -53.91 22.08
CA THR A 90 -27.94 -54.61 21.06
C THR A 90 -29.32 -53.96 20.90
N LEU A 91 -29.78 -53.83 19.66
CA LEU A 91 -31.11 -53.33 19.30
C LEU A 91 -32.20 -54.25 19.87
N GLU A 92 -32.80 -53.87 21.00
CA GLU A 92 -34.14 -54.30 21.41
C GLU A 92 -34.60 -53.44 22.60
N GLU A 93 -34.77 -52.14 22.41
CA GLU A 93 -35.50 -51.30 23.36
C GLU A 93 -36.11 -50.10 22.63
N THR A 94 -37.43 -50.12 22.55
CA THR A 94 -38.29 -49.08 21.97
C THR A 94 -38.40 -47.94 22.97
N ILE A 95 -37.86 -46.76 22.66
CA ILE A 95 -38.10 -45.55 23.46
C ILE A 95 -38.98 -44.61 22.65
N ASP A 96 -40.20 -44.47 23.15
CA ASP A 96 -41.19 -43.46 22.80
C ASP A 96 -40.62 -42.05 23.10
N ILE A 97 -40.55 -41.19 22.09
CA ILE A 97 -40.27 -39.76 22.30
C ILE A 97 -41.46 -38.97 21.76
N ASP A 98 -42.34 -38.64 22.68
CA ASP A 98 -43.45 -37.73 22.50
C ASP A 98 -42.97 -36.27 22.33
N LEU A 99 -43.80 -35.54 21.58
CA LEU A 99 -43.73 -34.12 21.22
C LEU A 99 -43.07 -33.17 22.24
N TRP A 100 -42.06 -32.40 21.79
CA TRP A 100 -41.98 -30.93 21.94
C TRP A 100 -40.85 -30.31 21.08
N ASN A 101 -41.21 -29.24 20.33
CA ASN A 101 -40.36 -28.24 19.65
C ASN A 101 -39.44 -28.65 18.47
N TRP A 102 -40.04 -28.68 17.29
CA TRP A 102 -39.41 -28.80 15.97
C TRP A 102 -38.90 -27.45 15.41
N LYS A 103 -38.02 -26.74 16.14
CA LYS A 103 -37.46 -25.45 15.66
C LYS A 103 -35.97 -25.19 15.94
N ALA A 104 -35.20 -26.22 16.28
CA ALA A 104 -33.75 -26.11 16.42
C ALA A 104 -33.04 -27.38 15.94
N VAL A 105 -33.06 -27.63 14.62
CA VAL A 105 -32.18 -28.61 13.97
C VAL A 105 -31.74 -28.04 12.62
N GLU A 106 -30.90 -27.01 12.64
CA GLU A 106 -30.09 -26.65 11.47
C GLU A 106 -28.72 -27.30 11.62
N LYS A 107 -28.41 -28.20 10.68
CA LYS A 107 -27.13 -28.93 10.49
C LYS A 107 -26.76 -29.95 11.58
N THR A 108 -27.35 -31.14 11.51
CA THR A 108 -26.78 -32.36 12.12
C THR A 108 -25.95 -33.13 11.10
N SER A 109 -24.65 -33.29 11.37
CA SER A 109 -23.82 -34.32 10.75
C SER A 109 -24.28 -35.69 11.24
N VAL A 110 -24.63 -36.60 10.33
CA VAL A 110 -25.06 -37.95 10.69
C VAL A 110 -23.85 -38.87 10.63
N TYR A 111 -23.42 -39.38 11.79
CA TYR A 111 -22.38 -40.40 11.89
C TYR A 111 -23.02 -41.78 11.77
N PHE A 112 -22.67 -42.51 10.71
CA PHE A 112 -23.10 -43.90 10.55
C PHE A 112 -22.08 -44.84 11.20
N PRO A 113 -22.53 -45.88 11.94
CA PRO A 113 -21.64 -46.91 12.43
C PRO A 113 -21.03 -47.70 11.26
N ILE A 114 -19.84 -48.27 11.48
CA ILE A 114 -19.12 -49.08 10.50
C ILE A 114 -20.02 -50.25 10.06
N TRP A 115 -20.46 -50.24 8.79
CA TRP A 115 -21.26 -51.31 8.22
C TRP A 115 -20.36 -52.50 7.89
N ASN A 116 -20.72 -53.67 8.40
CA ASN A 116 -19.95 -54.90 8.22
C ASN A 116 -20.57 -55.82 7.17
N THR A 117 -21.77 -55.50 6.68
CA THR A 117 -22.49 -56.35 5.72
C THR A 117 -23.11 -55.58 4.55
N GLN A 118 -23.23 -56.28 3.41
CA GLN A 118 -23.79 -55.76 2.16
C GLN A 118 -25.27 -55.35 2.27
N LYS A 119 -25.99 -55.91 3.24
CA LYS A 119 -27.40 -55.63 3.53
C LYS A 119 -27.60 -54.26 4.23
N GLU A 120 -26.75 -53.96 5.21
CA GLU A 120 -26.74 -52.67 5.95
C GLU A 120 -26.47 -51.48 5.01
N TRP A 121 -25.67 -51.70 3.97
CA TRP A 121 -25.38 -50.70 2.95
C TRP A 121 -26.59 -50.41 2.03
N GLY A 122 -27.30 -51.46 1.62
CA GLY A 122 -28.49 -51.33 0.76
C GLY A 122 -29.66 -50.61 1.46
N GLU A 123 -29.85 -50.87 2.74
CA GLU A 123 -30.88 -50.23 3.55
C GLU A 123 -30.57 -48.73 3.79
N SER A 124 -29.30 -48.40 4.03
CA SER A 124 -28.82 -47.02 4.25
C SER A 124 -28.88 -46.16 2.98
N LEU A 125 -28.62 -46.75 1.81
CA LEU A 125 -28.77 -46.06 0.52
C LEU A 125 -30.23 -45.69 0.23
N SER A 126 -31.17 -46.58 0.55
CA SER A 126 -32.60 -46.26 0.43
C SER A 126 -33.03 -45.15 1.38
N LEU A 127 -32.35 -45.02 2.54
CA LEU A 127 -32.59 -43.98 3.52
C LEU A 127 -32.05 -42.62 3.04
N ILE A 128 -30.84 -42.60 2.47
CA ILE A 128 -30.22 -41.39 1.88
C ILE A 128 -31.03 -40.89 0.68
N GLU A 129 -31.55 -41.80 -0.16
CA GLU A 129 -32.41 -41.46 -1.30
C GLU A 129 -33.75 -40.84 -0.88
N GLN A 130 -34.20 -41.03 0.37
CA GLN A 130 -35.44 -40.47 0.90
C GLN A 130 -35.26 -39.11 1.58
N LEU A 131 -34.03 -38.63 1.79
CA LEU A 131 -33.75 -37.34 2.42
C LEU A 131 -33.96 -36.20 1.40
N LYS A 132 -34.76 -35.19 1.79
CA LYS A 132 -35.08 -34.03 0.95
C LYS A 132 -34.04 -32.91 1.00
N ASP A 133 -33.18 -32.88 2.02
CA ASP A 133 -32.18 -31.84 2.27
C ASP A 133 -30.74 -32.42 2.23
N PRO A 134 -29.73 -31.62 1.85
CA PRO A 134 -28.33 -32.07 1.75
C PRO A 134 -27.74 -32.36 3.14
N VAL A 135 -27.25 -33.59 3.34
CA VAL A 135 -26.56 -34.03 4.57
C VAL A 135 -25.06 -34.16 4.30
N GLN A 136 -24.23 -33.63 5.20
CA GLN A 136 -22.77 -33.79 5.17
C GLN A 136 -22.41 -35.17 5.74
N ILE A 137 -21.82 -36.05 4.91
CA ILE A 137 -21.44 -37.42 5.29
C ILE A 137 -19.92 -37.48 5.47
N ILE A 138 -19.45 -37.92 6.64
CA ILE A 138 -18.02 -38.05 6.97
C ILE A 138 -17.69 -39.55 7.17
N CYS A 139 -16.86 -40.15 6.30
CA CYS A 139 -16.54 -41.59 6.30
C CYS A 139 -15.03 -41.90 6.16
N LYS A 140 -14.56 -43.05 6.67
CA LYS A 140 -13.16 -43.56 6.48
C LYS A 140 -12.99 -44.29 5.13
N PRO A 141 -11.86 -44.13 4.40
CA PRO A 141 -11.87 -44.16 2.93
C PRO A 141 -11.53 -45.50 2.26
N GLU A 142 -10.71 -46.34 2.87
CA GLU A 142 -9.91 -47.32 2.10
C GLU A 142 -10.64 -48.59 1.64
N ARG A 143 -11.82 -48.90 2.20
CA ARG A 143 -12.57 -50.15 1.89
C ARG A 143 -13.88 -49.94 1.13
N TYR A 144 -14.42 -48.73 1.13
CA TYR A 144 -15.73 -48.43 0.55
C TYR A 144 -15.68 -48.25 -0.97
N TRP A 145 -14.57 -47.69 -1.48
CA TRP A 145 -14.45 -47.44 -2.92
C TRP A 145 -14.30 -48.73 -3.72
N THR A 146 -13.62 -49.74 -3.16
CA THR A 146 -13.50 -51.08 -3.77
C THR A 146 -14.86 -51.78 -3.90
N LEU A 147 -15.72 -51.68 -2.88
CA LEU A 147 -17.08 -52.25 -2.90
C LEU A 147 -18.04 -51.51 -3.86
N PHE A 148 -17.88 -50.19 -4.01
CA PHE A 148 -18.63 -49.40 -4.99
C PHE A 148 -18.24 -49.75 -6.43
N ILE A 149 -16.94 -49.99 -6.67
CA ILE A 149 -16.38 -50.39 -7.97
C ILE A 149 -16.86 -51.79 -8.39
N ASP A 150 -16.86 -52.76 -7.48
CA ASP A 150 -17.35 -54.12 -7.77
C ASP A 150 -18.83 -54.13 -8.18
N LYS A 151 -19.65 -53.25 -7.58
CA LYS A 151 -21.08 -53.13 -7.90
C LYS A 151 -21.33 -52.37 -9.21
N TYR A 152 -20.55 -51.32 -9.49
CA TYR A 152 -20.66 -50.57 -10.76
C TYR A 152 -20.27 -51.43 -11.97
N GLN A 153 -19.28 -52.33 -11.81
CA GLN A 153 -18.88 -53.29 -12.84
C GLN A 153 -19.92 -54.41 -13.04
N GLN A 154 -20.66 -54.81 -12.01
CA GLN A 154 -21.65 -55.89 -12.10
C GLN A 154 -23.04 -55.44 -12.59
N ASP A 155 -23.49 -54.22 -12.26
CA ASP A 155 -24.91 -53.86 -12.41
C ASP A 155 -25.27 -52.96 -13.61
N GLN A 156 -24.32 -52.55 -14.47
CA GLN A 156 -24.57 -51.57 -15.57
C GLN A 156 -25.50 -50.41 -15.14
N LEU A 157 -25.22 -49.80 -14.00
CA LEU A 157 -26.01 -48.68 -13.51
C LEU A 157 -26.05 -47.56 -14.56
N GLU A 158 -27.26 -47.18 -14.99
CA GLU A 158 -27.46 -46.17 -16.02
C GLU A 158 -26.65 -44.89 -15.71
N LEU A 159 -25.83 -44.48 -16.69
CA LEU A 159 -24.96 -43.29 -16.70
C LEU A 159 -25.65 -41.99 -16.24
N MET A 160 -26.97 -41.93 -16.19
CA MET A 160 -27.74 -40.76 -15.77
C MET A 160 -27.77 -40.52 -14.24
N LYS A 161 -27.35 -41.48 -13.40
CA LYS A 161 -27.37 -41.32 -11.93
C LYS A 161 -26.04 -40.86 -11.31
N LEU A 162 -24.92 -41.08 -12.00
CA LEU A 162 -23.58 -40.68 -11.56
C LEU A 162 -23.40 -39.15 -11.38
N PRO A 163 -23.96 -38.27 -12.23
CA PRO A 163 -23.82 -36.82 -12.09
C PRO A 163 -24.50 -36.25 -10.84
N LYS A 164 -25.62 -36.85 -10.41
CA LYS A 164 -26.35 -36.44 -9.20
C LYS A 164 -25.55 -36.77 -7.94
N LEU A 165 -24.89 -37.93 -7.93
CA LEU A 165 -24.03 -38.37 -6.84
C LEU A 165 -22.74 -37.55 -6.77
N LEU A 166 -22.08 -37.28 -7.91
CA LEU A 166 -20.88 -36.43 -7.98
C LEU A 166 -21.17 -34.96 -7.62
N SER A 167 -22.40 -34.48 -7.83
CA SER A 167 -22.81 -33.14 -7.40
C SER A 167 -23.04 -33.00 -5.89
N GLN A 168 -23.19 -34.13 -5.17
CA GLN A 168 -23.43 -34.20 -3.73
C GLN A 168 -22.17 -34.50 -2.91
N ILE A 169 -21.09 -34.97 -3.55
CA ILE A 169 -19.82 -35.29 -2.89
C ILE A 169 -18.88 -34.10 -3.04
N ALA A 170 -18.30 -33.63 -1.93
CA ALA A 170 -17.22 -32.65 -1.93
C ALA A 170 -15.95 -33.27 -2.53
N ILE A 171 -15.87 -33.34 -3.86
CA ILE A 171 -14.83 -34.08 -4.61
C ILE A 171 -13.43 -33.49 -4.39
N ILE A 172 -13.32 -32.22 -3.98
CA ILE A 172 -12.03 -31.50 -3.87
C ILE A 172 -11.07 -32.18 -2.89
N ASP A 173 -11.56 -32.71 -1.76
CA ASP A 173 -10.71 -33.37 -0.76
C ASP A 173 -10.33 -34.82 -1.11
N TYR A 174 -11.00 -35.43 -2.09
CA TYR A 174 -10.88 -36.87 -2.41
C TYR A 174 -10.20 -37.17 -3.75
N LEU A 175 -9.92 -36.15 -4.56
CA LEU A 175 -9.20 -36.25 -5.84
C LEU A 175 -7.79 -36.86 -5.76
N PRO A 176 -7.00 -36.75 -4.67
CA PRO A 176 -5.66 -37.36 -4.60
C PRO A 176 -5.65 -38.90 -4.59
N VAL A 177 -6.82 -39.55 -4.44
CA VAL A 177 -6.93 -41.01 -4.20
C VAL A 177 -7.52 -41.76 -5.41
N MET A 178 -7.86 -41.07 -6.51
CA MET A 178 -8.42 -41.72 -7.70
C MET A 178 -7.36 -42.34 -8.62
N ASP A 179 -7.63 -43.55 -9.12
CA ASP A 179 -6.86 -44.21 -10.17
C ASP A 179 -6.91 -43.42 -11.49
N GLU A 180 -5.74 -43.02 -11.98
CA GLU A 180 -5.49 -42.24 -13.20
C GLU A 180 -6.16 -42.86 -14.44
N GLN A 181 -6.13 -44.19 -14.60
CA GLN A 181 -6.69 -44.88 -15.77
C GLN A 181 -8.22 -44.81 -15.82
N LEU A 182 -8.87 -45.01 -14.68
CA LEU A 182 -10.34 -45.05 -14.59
C LEU A 182 -10.95 -43.65 -14.80
N PHE A 183 -10.23 -42.63 -14.34
CA PHE A 183 -10.62 -41.23 -14.48
C PHE A 183 -10.54 -40.76 -15.95
N HIS A 184 -9.47 -41.10 -16.67
CA HIS A 184 -9.35 -40.82 -18.11
C HIS A 184 -10.47 -41.45 -18.97
N GLN A 185 -10.93 -42.66 -18.60
CA GLN A 185 -12.02 -43.33 -19.32
C GLN A 185 -13.39 -42.64 -19.14
N CYS A 186 -13.63 -42.04 -17.97
CA CYS A 186 -14.85 -41.27 -17.71
C CYS A 186 -14.87 -39.93 -18.45
N LEU A 187 -13.70 -39.30 -18.63
CA LEU A 187 -13.57 -37.98 -19.25
C LEU A 187 -13.46 -37.97 -20.77
N GLY A 188 -12.93 -39.03 -21.39
CA GLY A 188 -12.91 -39.18 -22.86
C GLY A 188 -14.29 -39.12 -23.52
N ARG A 189 -15.38 -39.11 -22.73
CA ARG A 189 -16.78 -39.03 -23.17
C ARG A 189 -17.53 -37.77 -22.77
N LEU A 190 -16.93 -36.86 -21.99
CA LEU A 190 -17.58 -35.61 -21.55
C LEU A 190 -17.36 -34.50 -22.59
N GLN A 191 -18.07 -34.57 -23.72
CA GLN A 191 -18.30 -33.36 -24.51
C GLN A 191 -19.23 -32.45 -23.71
N LEU A 192 -18.72 -31.31 -23.23
CA LEU A 192 -19.53 -30.27 -22.61
C LEU A 192 -20.46 -29.69 -23.66
N SER A 193 -21.68 -30.22 -23.72
CA SER A 193 -22.72 -29.66 -24.57
C SER A 193 -23.13 -28.28 -24.06
N GLU A 194 -23.34 -27.34 -24.97
CA GLU A 194 -23.89 -26.01 -24.65
C GLU A 194 -25.26 -26.06 -23.97
N VAL A 195 -25.95 -27.20 -24.03
CA VAL A 195 -27.29 -27.43 -23.45
C VAL A 195 -27.23 -27.65 -21.92
N GLN A 196 -26.06 -27.91 -21.34
CA GLN A 196 -25.94 -28.20 -19.91
C GLN A 196 -26.04 -26.93 -19.03
N PRO A 197 -26.58 -27.04 -17.79
CA PRO A 197 -26.62 -25.93 -16.84
C PRO A 197 -25.23 -25.33 -16.58
N SER A 198 -25.15 -24.01 -16.43
CA SER A 198 -23.89 -23.28 -16.16
C SER A 198 -23.14 -23.81 -14.95
N GLU A 199 -23.85 -24.14 -13.87
CA GLU A 199 -23.29 -24.70 -12.65
C GLU A 199 -22.63 -26.07 -12.88
N TYR A 200 -23.24 -26.92 -13.71
CA TYR A 200 -22.64 -28.21 -14.05
C TYR A 200 -21.37 -28.00 -14.87
N ARG A 201 -21.42 -27.10 -15.87
CA ARG A 201 -20.26 -26.81 -16.72
C ARG A 201 -19.11 -26.22 -15.93
N SER A 202 -19.35 -25.29 -15.00
CA SER A 202 -18.29 -24.71 -14.16
C SER A 202 -17.62 -25.77 -13.28
N LYS A 203 -18.37 -26.70 -12.68
CA LYS A 203 -17.81 -27.84 -11.94
C LYS A 203 -16.96 -28.74 -12.83
N MET A 204 -17.41 -29.02 -14.06
CA MET A 204 -16.63 -29.84 -15.00
C MET A 204 -15.34 -29.14 -15.45
N TYR A 205 -15.38 -27.82 -15.70
CA TYR A 205 -14.19 -27.03 -15.99
C TYR A 205 -13.19 -27.03 -14.83
N LEU A 206 -13.68 -26.93 -13.58
CA LEU A 206 -12.82 -27.04 -12.40
C LEU A 206 -12.17 -28.42 -12.29
N ILE A 207 -12.93 -29.49 -12.54
CA ILE A 207 -12.37 -30.85 -12.61
C ILE A 207 -11.30 -30.91 -13.70
N GLN A 208 -11.60 -30.48 -14.93
CA GLN A 208 -10.65 -30.41 -16.05
C GLN A 208 -9.37 -29.66 -15.69
N ALA A 209 -9.48 -28.55 -14.94
CA ALA A 209 -8.32 -27.81 -14.47
C ALA A 209 -7.40 -28.67 -13.62
N VAL A 210 -7.95 -29.43 -12.66
CA VAL A 210 -7.18 -30.36 -11.82
C VAL A 210 -6.53 -31.45 -12.66
N ILE A 211 -7.22 -32.03 -13.64
CA ILE A 211 -6.66 -33.07 -14.53
C ILE A 211 -5.45 -32.53 -15.27
N PHE A 212 -5.62 -31.40 -15.96
CA PHE A 212 -4.55 -30.82 -16.74
C PHE A 212 -3.38 -30.42 -15.85
N LYS A 213 -3.60 -30.08 -14.57
CA LYS A 213 -2.52 -29.86 -13.61
C LYS A 213 -1.76 -31.15 -13.33
N LEU A 214 -2.47 -32.25 -13.07
CA LEU A 214 -1.86 -33.58 -12.84
C LEU A 214 -1.09 -34.08 -14.07
N GLU A 215 -1.59 -33.80 -15.27
CA GLU A 215 -0.93 -34.10 -16.54
C GLU A 215 0.22 -33.13 -16.90
N ASN A 216 0.55 -32.18 -16.02
CA ASN A 216 1.54 -31.11 -16.27
C ASN A 216 1.23 -30.23 -17.52
N GLN A 217 -0.04 -30.12 -17.90
CA GLN A 217 -0.58 -29.26 -18.95
C GLN A 217 -1.10 -27.93 -18.37
N LEU A 218 -0.19 -27.17 -17.75
CA LEU A 218 -0.55 -26.01 -16.93
C LEU A 218 -1.30 -24.91 -17.70
N GLU A 219 -1.03 -24.68 -18.99
CA GLU A 219 -1.77 -23.72 -19.81
C GLU A 219 -3.26 -24.09 -19.93
N LYS A 220 -3.55 -25.36 -20.26
CA LYS A 220 -4.94 -25.84 -20.38
C LYS A 220 -5.64 -25.90 -19.03
N SER A 221 -4.87 -26.21 -18.00
CA SER A 221 -5.33 -26.23 -16.62
C SER A 221 -5.82 -24.85 -16.17
N LEU A 222 -5.00 -23.82 -16.40
CA LEU A 222 -5.35 -22.42 -16.16
C LEU A 222 -6.56 -21.97 -16.97
N GLN A 223 -6.59 -22.32 -18.25
CA GLN A 223 -7.71 -22.01 -19.12
C GLN A 223 -9.00 -22.60 -18.56
N SER A 224 -8.99 -23.87 -18.17
CA SER A 224 -10.16 -24.55 -17.60
C SER A 224 -10.57 -23.95 -16.25
N ALA A 225 -9.61 -23.60 -15.39
CA ALA A 225 -9.89 -22.91 -14.13
C ALA A 225 -10.55 -21.54 -14.37
N HIS A 226 -10.10 -20.82 -15.40
CA HIS A 226 -10.67 -19.54 -15.76
C HIS A 226 -12.07 -19.69 -16.38
N ASP A 227 -12.25 -20.67 -17.26
CA ASP A 227 -13.55 -21.00 -17.84
C ASP A 227 -14.56 -21.41 -16.76
N ALA A 228 -14.11 -22.10 -15.70
CA ALA A 228 -14.94 -22.39 -14.53
C ALA A 228 -15.44 -21.11 -13.86
N LEU A 229 -14.53 -20.14 -13.60
CA LEU A 229 -14.86 -18.85 -13.00
C LEU A 229 -15.86 -18.08 -13.86
N LEU A 230 -15.60 -17.95 -15.16
CA LEU A 230 -16.46 -17.16 -16.06
C LEU A 230 -17.78 -17.85 -16.35
N CYS A 231 -17.86 -19.18 -16.33
CA CYS A 231 -19.09 -19.92 -16.60
C CYS A 231 -20.12 -19.74 -15.49
N HIS A 232 -19.70 -19.82 -14.22
CA HIS A 232 -20.60 -19.65 -13.08
C HIS A 232 -19.82 -19.23 -11.80
N PRO A 233 -19.62 -17.92 -11.56
CA PRO A 233 -18.87 -17.39 -10.43
C PRO A 233 -19.75 -17.35 -9.18
N TYR A 234 -19.95 -18.51 -8.54
CA TYR A 234 -20.61 -18.59 -7.25
C TYR A 234 -19.62 -19.04 -6.18
N ASP A 235 -19.95 -18.80 -4.91
CA ASP A 235 -19.03 -18.95 -3.79
C ASP A 235 -18.24 -20.26 -3.80
N ALA A 236 -18.88 -21.41 -3.99
CA ALA A 236 -18.18 -22.70 -3.90
C ALA A 236 -17.20 -22.95 -5.07
N VAL A 237 -17.47 -22.43 -6.28
CA VAL A 237 -16.50 -22.50 -7.39
C VAL A 237 -15.33 -21.58 -7.11
N ILE A 238 -15.58 -20.38 -6.58
CA ILE A 238 -14.53 -19.45 -6.22
C ILE A 238 -13.65 -20.03 -5.11
N ASP A 239 -14.25 -20.57 -4.05
CA ASP A 239 -13.52 -21.18 -2.94
C ASP A 239 -12.70 -22.39 -3.42
N GLY A 240 -13.28 -23.23 -4.28
CA GLY A 240 -12.57 -24.34 -4.91
C GLY A 240 -11.39 -23.89 -5.79
N LEU A 241 -11.54 -22.76 -6.51
CA LEU A 241 -10.45 -22.16 -7.27
C LEU A 241 -9.36 -21.58 -6.38
N VAL A 242 -9.71 -20.95 -5.26
CA VAL A 242 -8.72 -20.44 -4.29
C VAL A 242 -7.86 -21.59 -3.75
N ILE A 243 -8.49 -22.68 -3.29
CA ILE A 243 -7.79 -23.89 -2.83
C ILE A 243 -6.91 -24.47 -3.93
N TYR A 244 -7.44 -24.54 -5.15
CA TYR A 244 -6.72 -25.07 -6.31
C TYR A 244 -5.43 -24.26 -6.63
N MET A 245 -5.47 -22.94 -6.43
CA MET A 245 -4.37 -22.01 -6.73
C MET A 245 -3.32 -21.88 -5.61
N ASP A 246 -3.64 -22.27 -4.38
CA ASP A 246 -2.76 -22.11 -3.20
C ASP A 246 -1.48 -23.00 -3.23
N HIS A 247 -1.38 -23.92 -4.19
CA HIS A 247 -0.20 -24.77 -4.32
C HIS A 247 1.01 -24.01 -4.92
N SER A 248 1.97 -23.69 -4.06
CA SER A 248 3.18 -22.85 -4.24
C SER A 248 4.04 -23.03 -5.51
N ASN A 249 3.93 -24.15 -6.25
CA ASN A 249 4.66 -24.35 -7.51
C ASN A 249 3.99 -23.71 -8.74
N PHE A 250 2.78 -23.17 -8.59
CA PHE A 250 1.99 -22.72 -9.73
C PHE A 250 2.49 -21.41 -10.36
N HIS A 251 2.98 -20.45 -9.55
CA HIS A 251 3.33 -19.11 -10.01
C HIS A 251 4.56 -19.03 -10.92
N SER A 252 5.58 -19.86 -10.67
CA SER A 252 6.83 -19.81 -11.45
C SER A 252 6.59 -20.29 -12.88
N THR A 253 5.83 -21.37 -13.05
CA THR A 253 5.49 -21.90 -14.37
C THR A 253 4.46 -21.02 -15.08
N LEU A 254 3.49 -20.44 -14.36
CA LEU A 254 2.56 -19.44 -14.88
C LEU A 254 3.27 -18.29 -15.58
N ARG A 255 4.34 -17.78 -14.96
CA ARG A 255 5.13 -16.67 -15.50
C ARG A 255 5.84 -17.04 -16.80
N GLN A 256 6.39 -18.24 -16.89
CA GLN A 256 7.04 -18.73 -18.09
C GLN A 256 6.03 -18.91 -19.23
N THR A 257 4.87 -19.50 -18.95
CA THR A 257 3.77 -19.66 -19.91
C THR A 257 3.27 -18.31 -20.37
N LEU A 258 3.10 -17.34 -19.48
CA LEU A 258 2.67 -15.98 -19.81
C LEU A 258 3.63 -15.28 -20.78
N ILE A 259 4.94 -15.35 -20.54
CA ILE A 259 5.95 -14.77 -21.44
C ILE A 259 5.87 -15.42 -22.82
N ASN A 260 5.71 -16.75 -22.86
CA ASN A 260 5.59 -17.49 -24.11
C ASN A 260 4.29 -17.14 -24.84
N ASP A 261 3.17 -16.98 -24.13
CA ASP A 261 1.87 -16.61 -24.67
C ASP A 261 1.88 -15.21 -25.27
N ILE A 262 2.44 -14.23 -24.56
CA ILE A 262 2.57 -12.85 -25.04
C ILE A 262 3.38 -12.82 -26.34
N LYS A 263 4.45 -13.61 -26.42
CA LYS A 263 5.28 -13.72 -27.64
C LYS A 263 4.55 -14.44 -28.78
N LYS A 264 3.88 -15.55 -28.49
CA LYS A 264 3.28 -16.46 -29.48
C LYS A 264 1.94 -15.96 -30.04
N ARG A 265 1.10 -15.33 -29.23
CA ARG A 265 -0.26 -14.88 -29.61
C ARG A 265 -0.32 -13.49 -30.22
N SER A 266 0.82 -12.84 -30.47
CA SER A 266 0.89 -11.54 -31.15
C SER A 266 0.44 -11.55 -32.63
N LEU A 267 -0.02 -12.70 -33.16
CA LEU A 267 -0.37 -12.88 -34.57
C LEU A 267 -1.83 -13.28 -34.82
N ASP A 268 -2.52 -13.88 -33.85
CA ASP A 268 -3.91 -14.32 -33.98
C ASP A 268 -4.78 -13.42 -33.11
N LEU A 269 -5.36 -12.35 -33.67
CA LEU A 269 -6.47 -11.71 -32.99
C LEU A 269 -7.61 -12.72 -32.94
N VAL A 270 -7.87 -13.17 -31.73
CA VAL A 270 -8.92 -14.12 -31.36
C VAL A 270 -10.24 -13.66 -31.96
N ASP A 271 -10.95 -14.62 -32.54
CA ASP A 271 -12.27 -14.41 -33.12
C ASP A 271 -13.19 -13.82 -32.06
N ILE A 272 -13.65 -12.59 -32.32
CA ILE A 272 -14.41 -11.77 -31.39
C ILE A 272 -15.81 -12.35 -31.31
N THR A 273 -15.97 -13.40 -30.52
CA THR A 273 -17.26 -14.05 -30.27
C THR A 273 -17.76 -13.57 -28.91
N PRO A 274 -18.91 -12.86 -28.86
CA PRO A 274 -19.55 -12.55 -27.60
C PRO A 274 -19.82 -13.86 -26.85
N PRO A 275 -19.56 -13.96 -25.54
CA PRO A 275 -20.07 -15.04 -24.72
C PRO A 275 -21.57 -15.17 -25.00
N ILE A 276 -22.04 -16.40 -25.23
CA ILE A 276 -23.45 -16.65 -25.53
C ILE A 276 -24.28 -16.05 -24.39
N THR A 277 -24.99 -15.01 -24.78
CA THR A 277 -25.67 -14.04 -23.94
C THR A 277 -26.78 -14.77 -23.20
N MET A 278 -26.68 -14.87 -21.86
CA MET A 278 -27.80 -14.92 -20.89
C MET A 278 -27.37 -15.40 -19.49
N MET A 279 -26.16 -15.92 -19.29
CA MET A 279 -25.93 -16.78 -18.12
C MET A 279 -25.85 -16.11 -16.73
N ASN A 280 -25.73 -14.79 -16.59
CA ASN A 280 -25.78 -14.17 -15.25
C ASN A 280 -26.30 -12.72 -15.25
N LEU A 281 -27.54 -12.50 -15.71
CA LEU A 281 -28.25 -11.22 -15.53
C LEU A 281 -28.36 -10.83 -14.04
N THR A 282 -28.50 -11.81 -13.16
CA THR A 282 -28.58 -11.65 -11.70
C THR A 282 -27.31 -11.06 -11.09
N PHE A 283 -26.14 -11.50 -11.54
CA PHE A 283 -24.85 -11.01 -11.02
C PHE A 283 -24.62 -9.54 -11.40
N LEU A 284 -24.99 -9.19 -12.63
CA LEU A 284 -24.81 -7.84 -13.16
C LEU A 284 -25.91 -6.87 -12.76
N ASN A 285 -27.07 -7.34 -12.28
CA ASN A 285 -28.14 -6.48 -11.76
C ASN A 285 -27.68 -5.57 -10.60
N ARG A 286 -26.52 -5.87 -9.99
CA ARG A 286 -25.86 -5.02 -8.99
C ARG A 286 -25.20 -3.76 -9.56
N THR A 287 -25.05 -3.66 -10.89
CA THR A 287 -24.40 -2.52 -11.54
C THR A 287 -25.45 -1.54 -12.10
N GLU A 288 -25.43 -0.29 -11.62
CA GLU A 288 -26.43 0.73 -11.97
C GLU A 288 -26.45 1.06 -13.48
N TYR A 289 -25.30 0.92 -14.14
CA TYR A 289 -25.10 1.29 -15.55
C TYR A 289 -25.44 0.18 -16.55
N LEU A 290 -25.78 -1.04 -16.09
CA LEU A 290 -25.92 -2.20 -16.98
C LEU A 290 -26.99 -2.04 -18.05
N ARG A 291 -28.15 -1.48 -17.67
CA ARG A 291 -29.27 -1.27 -18.59
C ARG A 291 -28.90 -0.26 -19.68
N MET A 292 -28.20 0.78 -19.28
CA MET A 292 -27.69 1.82 -20.17
C MET A 292 -26.69 1.21 -21.16
N LEU A 293 -25.69 0.46 -20.68
CA LEU A 293 -24.69 -0.20 -21.51
C LEU A 293 -25.33 -1.15 -22.51
N LYS A 294 -26.25 -2.03 -22.07
CA LYS A 294 -26.97 -2.93 -22.97
C LYS A 294 -27.70 -2.18 -24.08
N LYS A 295 -28.31 -1.04 -23.76
CA LYS A 295 -29.03 -0.23 -24.75
C LYS A 295 -28.06 0.39 -25.76
N TYR A 296 -26.94 0.93 -25.29
CA TYR A 296 -25.91 1.51 -26.15
C TYR A 296 -25.21 0.46 -27.00
N GLU A 297 -24.75 -0.64 -26.42
CA GLU A 297 -24.13 -1.73 -27.17
C GLU A 297 -25.08 -2.32 -28.18
N ARG A 298 -26.37 -2.52 -27.87
CA ARG A 298 -27.35 -2.94 -28.89
C ARG A 298 -27.46 -1.94 -30.02
N ALA A 299 -27.38 -0.64 -29.74
CA ALA A 299 -27.40 0.39 -30.77
C ALA A 299 -26.13 0.35 -31.63
N ILE A 300 -24.94 0.20 -31.02
CA ILE A 300 -23.66 0.07 -31.72
C ILE A 300 -23.64 -1.23 -32.54
N LEU A 301 -24.04 -2.37 -31.97
CA LEU A 301 -24.16 -3.67 -32.64
C LEU A 301 -25.16 -3.64 -33.80
N LYS A 302 -26.29 -2.95 -33.65
CA LYS A 302 -27.25 -2.76 -34.73
C LYS A 302 -26.65 -1.95 -35.89
N ARG A 303 -25.81 -0.94 -35.59
CA ARG A 303 -25.03 -0.20 -36.60
C ARG A 303 -23.93 -1.08 -37.20
N LEU A 304 -23.30 -1.96 -36.42
CA LEU A 304 -22.28 -2.91 -36.88
C LEU A 304 -22.81 -3.94 -37.88
N ALA A 305 -24.12 -4.22 -37.90
CA ALA A 305 -24.74 -5.01 -38.97
C ALA A 305 -24.52 -4.37 -40.36
N GLU A 306 -24.18 -3.08 -40.43
CA GLU A 306 -23.81 -2.36 -41.67
C GLU A 306 -22.31 -2.51 -42.03
N ASN A 307 -21.53 -3.35 -41.31
CA ASN A 307 -20.11 -3.66 -41.58
C ASN A 307 -19.16 -2.44 -41.58
N ASP A 308 -19.43 -1.45 -40.72
CA ASP A 308 -18.60 -0.25 -40.55
C ASP A 308 -17.89 -0.22 -39.18
N PRO A 309 -16.64 -0.73 -39.07
CA PRO A 309 -15.89 -0.72 -37.82
C PRO A 309 -15.48 0.69 -37.37
N ILE A 310 -15.28 1.63 -38.30
CA ILE A 310 -14.81 2.98 -37.93
C ILE A 310 -15.93 3.76 -37.22
N GLN A 311 -17.18 3.63 -37.67
CA GLN A 311 -18.33 4.22 -36.97
C GLN A 311 -18.52 3.62 -35.57
N ALA A 312 -18.22 2.34 -35.40
CA ALA A 312 -18.25 1.73 -34.08
C ALA A 312 -17.14 2.27 -33.17
N ALA A 313 -15.91 2.44 -33.68
CA ALA A 313 -14.81 3.04 -32.92
C ALA A 313 -15.19 4.45 -32.42
N TYR A 314 -15.71 5.31 -33.31
CA TYR A 314 -16.16 6.64 -32.90
C TYR A 314 -17.35 6.60 -31.94
N SER A 315 -18.28 5.64 -32.09
CA SER A 315 -19.40 5.50 -31.14
C SER A 315 -18.93 5.12 -29.73
N TYR A 316 -17.90 4.28 -29.60
CA TYR A 316 -17.31 3.96 -28.29
C TYR A 316 -16.50 5.14 -27.74
N MET A 317 -15.81 5.90 -28.59
CA MET A 317 -15.11 7.12 -28.19
C MET A 317 -16.10 8.17 -27.67
N ASP A 318 -17.23 8.40 -28.35
CA ASP A 318 -18.29 9.28 -27.88
C ASP A 318 -18.86 8.79 -26.54
N LEU A 319 -19.03 7.47 -26.39
CA LEU A 319 -19.52 6.88 -25.14
C LEU A 319 -18.56 7.16 -23.98
N SER A 320 -17.24 7.10 -24.21
CA SER A 320 -16.22 7.43 -23.21
C SER A 320 -16.41 8.84 -22.63
N MET A 321 -16.82 9.81 -23.45
CA MET A 321 -17.09 11.19 -23.03
C MET A 321 -18.36 11.35 -22.19
N THR A 322 -19.25 10.37 -22.23
CA THR A 322 -20.52 10.38 -21.46
C THR A 322 -20.45 9.58 -20.15
N VAL A 323 -19.43 8.73 -19.99
CA VAL A 323 -19.26 7.94 -18.77
C VAL A 323 -18.80 8.86 -17.65
N THR A 324 -19.65 8.99 -16.62
CA THR A 324 -19.31 9.70 -15.38
C THR A 324 -19.27 8.70 -14.23
N GLY A 325 -18.20 8.76 -13.42
CA GLY A 325 -18.10 7.98 -12.17
C GLY A 325 -17.71 6.50 -12.30
N SER A 326 -17.49 5.95 -13.50
CA SER A 326 -17.04 4.56 -13.66
C SER A 326 -15.79 4.46 -14.53
N GLY A 327 -14.62 4.39 -13.89
CA GLY A 327 -13.35 4.21 -14.61
C GLY A 327 -13.30 2.90 -15.39
N THR A 328 -13.89 1.80 -14.88
CA THR A 328 -14.01 0.54 -15.62
C THR A 328 -14.72 0.69 -16.97
N LEU A 329 -15.84 1.40 -17.00
CA LEU A 329 -16.58 1.62 -18.25
C LEU A 329 -15.84 2.53 -19.20
N LEU A 330 -15.20 3.58 -18.68
CA LEU A 330 -14.37 4.47 -19.46
C LEU A 330 -13.26 3.67 -20.17
N MET A 331 -12.54 2.82 -19.43
CA MET A 331 -11.46 2.00 -19.96
C MET A 331 -11.95 1.00 -20.99
N ASN A 332 -13.06 0.30 -20.71
CA ASN A 332 -13.65 -0.64 -21.64
C ASN A 332 -14.00 0.04 -22.97
N ASN A 333 -14.62 1.22 -22.92
CA ASN A 333 -14.98 1.95 -24.14
C ASN A 333 -13.74 2.35 -24.96
N LEU A 334 -12.68 2.86 -24.31
CA LEU A 334 -11.44 3.20 -25.00
C LEU A 334 -10.75 1.97 -25.61
N ILE A 335 -10.75 0.84 -24.89
CA ILE A 335 -10.25 -0.44 -25.41
C ILE A 335 -11.05 -0.88 -26.65
N MET A 336 -12.39 -0.80 -26.58
CA MET A 336 -13.26 -1.13 -27.71
C MET A 336 -13.00 -0.20 -28.91
N THR A 337 -12.78 1.09 -28.67
CA THR A 337 -12.34 2.05 -29.69
C THR A 337 -11.08 1.56 -30.41
N CYS A 338 -10.03 1.17 -29.66
CA CYS A 338 -8.80 0.64 -30.24
C CYS A 338 -9.03 -0.66 -31.04
N LEU A 339 -9.84 -1.59 -30.52
CA LEU A 339 -10.19 -2.84 -31.19
C LEU A 339 -10.87 -2.61 -32.54
N TYR A 340 -11.84 -1.68 -32.60
CA TYR A 340 -12.57 -1.37 -33.82
C TYR A 340 -11.73 -0.58 -34.84
N PHE A 341 -10.86 0.32 -34.39
CA PHE A 341 -9.85 0.92 -35.28
C PHE A 341 -8.93 -0.14 -35.88
N PHE A 342 -8.43 -1.08 -35.05
CA PHE A 342 -7.61 -2.18 -35.55
C PHE A 342 -8.39 -3.06 -36.55
N LYS A 343 -9.66 -3.37 -36.27
CA LYS A 343 -10.53 -4.10 -37.21
C LYS A 343 -10.70 -3.37 -38.54
N PHE A 344 -10.84 -2.04 -38.53
CA PHE A 344 -10.87 -1.22 -39.74
C PHE A 344 -9.54 -1.30 -40.50
N MET A 345 -8.40 -1.19 -39.81
CA MET A 345 -7.07 -1.32 -40.43
C MET A 345 -6.89 -2.66 -41.16
N ASN A 346 -7.46 -3.74 -40.62
CA ASN A 346 -7.37 -5.07 -41.23
C ASN A 346 -8.22 -5.22 -42.51
N GLN A 347 -9.14 -4.29 -42.78
CA GLN A 347 -9.91 -4.28 -44.02
C GLN A 347 -9.02 -3.88 -45.21
N THR A 348 -9.27 -4.46 -46.38
CA THR A 348 -8.44 -4.26 -47.58
C THR A 348 -8.47 -2.85 -48.16
N LYS A 349 -9.44 -2.02 -47.76
CA LYS A 349 -9.69 -0.68 -48.31
C LYS A 349 -8.87 0.45 -47.67
N CYS A 350 -8.16 0.18 -46.58
CA CYS A 350 -7.45 1.21 -45.82
C CYS A 350 -6.19 1.69 -46.58
N THR A 351 -6.07 2.99 -46.81
CA THR A 351 -4.88 3.61 -47.40
C THR A 351 -3.70 3.59 -46.41
N LEU A 352 -2.48 3.76 -46.90
CA LEU A 352 -1.29 3.75 -46.05
C LEU A 352 -1.29 4.93 -45.04
N ALA A 353 -1.82 6.09 -45.43
CA ALA A 353 -1.96 7.26 -44.57
C ALA A 353 -2.98 7.01 -43.45
N GLU A 354 -4.13 6.41 -43.79
CA GLU A 354 -5.13 5.98 -42.80
C GLU A 354 -4.56 4.93 -41.84
N LEU A 355 -3.83 3.93 -42.33
CA LEU A 355 -3.17 2.94 -41.48
C LEU A 355 -2.21 3.59 -40.48
N TYR A 356 -1.42 4.56 -40.92
CA TYR A 356 -0.53 5.33 -40.03
C TYR A 356 -1.33 6.11 -38.98
N ALA A 357 -2.38 6.82 -39.40
CA ALA A 357 -3.23 7.61 -38.51
C ALA A 357 -3.92 6.75 -37.45
N TYR A 358 -4.56 5.64 -37.83
CA TYR A 358 -5.23 4.75 -36.88
C TYR A 358 -4.23 4.02 -35.97
N ARG A 359 -3.04 3.66 -36.47
CA ARG A 359 -1.96 3.14 -35.61
C ARG A 359 -1.57 4.15 -34.55
N SER A 360 -1.39 5.43 -34.93
CA SER A 360 -1.06 6.50 -34.00
C SER A 360 -2.16 6.68 -32.95
N ILE A 361 -3.43 6.75 -33.39
CA ILE A 361 -4.57 6.89 -32.48
C ILE A 361 -4.66 5.70 -31.50
N ILE A 362 -4.47 4.47 -31.97
CA ILE A 362 -4.44 3.28 -31.09
C ILE A 362 -3.34 3.44 -30.04
N PHE A 363 -2.15 3.89 -30.45
CA PHE A 363 -1.04 4.07 -29.54
C PHE A 363 -1.32 5.17 -28.50
N ASP A 364 -1.81 6.33 -28.92
CA ASP A 364 -2.13 7.46 -28.04
C ASP A 364 -3.22 7.08 -27.03
N ILE A 365 -4.32 6.46 -27.49
CA ILE A 365 -5.37 5.95 -26.61
C ILE A 365 -4.84 4.86 -25.67
N SER A 366 -3.90 4.02 -26.12
CA SER A 366 -3.30 2.98 -25.28
C SER A 366 -2.51 3.55 -24.11
N ILE A 367 -1.81 4.68 -24.31
CA ILE A 367 -1.11 5.38 -23.22
C ILE A 367 -2.11 5.91 -22.20
N GLU A 368 -3.18 6.54 -22.65
CA GLU A 368 -4.24 7.04 -21.77
C GLU A 368 -4.89 5.89 -20.97
N ILE A 369 -5.22 4.77 -21.63
CA ILE A 369 -5.74 3.58 -20.95
C ILE A 369 -4.72 3.07 -19.92
N PHE A 370 -3.44 2.96 -20.30
CA PHE A 370 -2.39 2.48 -19.42
C PHE A 370 -2.31 3.30 -18.13
N LEU A 371 -2.33 4.63 -18.24
CA LEU A 371 -2.33 5.54 -17.10
C LEU A 371 -3.59 5.36 -16.26
N LEU A 372 -4.78 5.45 -16.87
CA LEU A 372 -6.06 5.40 -16.17
C LEU A 372 -6.33 4.04 -15.49
N THR A 373 -5.85 2.94 -16.05
CA THR A 373 -6.05 1.61 -15.46
C THR A 373 -5.45 1.47 -14.06
N ARG A 374 -4.30 2.10 -13.79
CA ARG A 374 -3.63 2.04 -12.48
C ARG A 374 -4.47 2.65 -11.36
N HIS A 375 -5.29 3.65 -11.70
CA HIS A 375 -6.13 4.37 -10.75
C HIS A 375 -7.44 3.65 -10.49
N TYR A 376 -8.14 3.24 -11.54
CA TYR A 376 -9.55 2.85 -11.43
C TYR A 376 -9.83 1.36 -11.48
N LEU A 377 -8.90 0.55 -12.00
CA LEU A 377 -9.16 -0.86 -12.24
C LEU A 377 -8.61 -1.75 -11.12
N SER A 378 -9.29 -2.87 -10.90
CA SER A 378 -8.75 -3.98 -10.12
C SER A 378 -7.57 -4.62 -10.84
N LEU A 379 -6.74 -5.37 -10.11
CA LEU A 379 -5.53 -6.01 -10.67
C LEU A 379 -5.88 -7.00 -11.79
N TYR A 380 -6.99 -7.71 -11.65
CA TYR A 380 -7.50 -8.61 -12.68
C TYR A 380 -7.78 -7.86 -13.99
N PHE A 381 -8.44 -6.70 -13.91
CA PHE A 381 -8.70 -5.87 -15.08
C PHE A 381 -7.46 -5.16 -15.62
N GLN A 382 -6.56 -4.71 -14.75
CA GLN A 382 -5.29 -4.12 -15.20
C GLN A 382 -4.50 -5.15 -16.03
N MET A 383 -4.42 -6.40 -15.54
CA MET A 383 -3.79 -7.50 -16.28
C MET A 383 -4.44 -7.69 -17.66
N TYR A 384 -5.77 -7.73 -17.71
CA TYR A 384 -6.50 -7.84 -18.97
C TYR A 384 -6.19 -6.68 -19.93
N ALA A 385 -6.34 -5.44 -19.45
CA ALA A 385 -6.12 -4.24 -20.23
C ALA A 385 -4.69 -4.21 -20.78
N TYR A 386 -3.66 -4.42 -19.95
CA TYR A 386 -2.27 -4.37 -20.39
C TYR A 386 -1.94 -5.40 -21.45
N LYS A 387 -2.44 -6.63 -21.31
CA LYS A 387 -2.27 -7.66 -22.35
C LYS A 387 -2.91 -7.22 -23.67
N LEU A 388 -4.12 -6.67 -23.60
CA LEU A 388 -4.84 -6.25 -24.79
C LEU A 388 -4.20 -5.05 -25.48
N LEU A 389 -3.75 -4.05 -24.71
CA LEU A 389 -2.99 -2.91 -25.22
C LEU A 389 -1.69 -3.37 -25.90
N TYR A 390 -0.92 -4.24 -25.24
CA TYR A 390 0.30 -4.81 -25.81
C TYR A 390 0.02 -5.50 -27.15
N THR A 391 -1.01 -6.35 -27.21
CA THR A 391 -1.42 -7.02 -28.44
C THR A 391 -1.86 -6.03 -29.52
N LEU A 392 -2.67 -5.02 -29.18
CA LEU A 392 -3.16 -4.03 -30.14
C LEU A 392 -2.02 -3.18 -30.73
N ILE A 393 -1.08 -2.71 -29.91
CA ILE A 393 0.09 -1.95 -30.37
C ILE A 393 0.96 -2.82 -31.29
N MET A 394 1.26 -4.06 -30.87
CA MET A 394 2.07 -4.97 -31.68
C MET A 394 1.39 -5.35 -33.00
N CYS A 395 0.12 -5.72 -32.98
CA CYS A 395 -0.63 -6.10 -34.17
C CYS A 395 -0.82 -4.94 -35.14
N SER A 396 -1.19 -3.75 -34.65
CA SER A 396 -1.35 -2.56 -35.50
C SER A 396 -0.03 -2.14 -36.15
N THR A 397 1.08 -2.20 -35.40
CA THR A 397 2.42 -1.91 -35.93
C THR A 397 2.85 -2.95 -36.95
N ASN A 398 2.69 -4.25 -36.65
CA ASN A 398 3.01 -5.34 -37.58
C ASN A 398 2.21 -5.24 -38.88
N LEU A 399 0.92 -4.93 -38.79
CA LEU A 399 0.05 -4.76 -39.95
C LEU A 399 0.52 -3.57 -40.82
N PHE A 400 0.82 -2.44 -40.19
CA PHE A 400 1.37 -1.27 -40.87
C PHE A 400 2.70 -1.59 -41.57
N THR A 401 3.65 -2.23 -40.88
CA THR A 401 4.94 -2.63 -41.46
C THR A 401 4.75 -3.59 -42.63
N LYS A 402 3.89 -4.61 -42.50
CA LYS A 402 3.58 -5.55 -43.60
C LYS A 402 3.01 -4.83 -44.84
N ARG A 403 2.10 -3.87 -44.64
CA ARG A 403 1.50 -3.07 -45.73
C ARG A 403 2.52 -2.13 -46.37
N LEU A 404 3.42 -1.54 -45.59
CA LEU A 404 4.50 -0.68 -46.07
C LEU A 404 5.53 -1.44 -46.92
N ILE A 405 5.86 -2.68 -46.55
CA ILE A 405 6.70 -3.57 -47.35
C ILE A 405 5.97 -3.94 -48.64
N SER A 406 4.68 -4.30 -48.53
CA SER A 406 3.86 -4.71 -49.69
C SER A 406 3.64 -3.57 -50.69
N SER A 407 3.64 -2.31 -50.25
CA SER A 407 3.54 -1.13 -51.13
C SER A 407 4.86 -0.77 -51.82
N GLY A 408 5.96 -1.46 -51.50
CA GLY A 408 7.30 -1.13 -52.01
C GLY A 408 7.92 0.13 -51.40
N SER A 409 7.26 0.72 -50.40
CA SER A 409 7.76 1.90 -49.68
C SER A 409 8.94 1.57 -48.76
N LEU A 410 9.11 0.29 -48.42
CA LEU A 410 10.21 -0.21 -47.60
C LEU A 410 10.85 -1.46 -48.24
N LYS A 411 12.19 -1.55 -48.25
CA LYS A 411 12.89 -2.74 -48.78
C LYS A 411 12.77 -3.92 -47.80
N PRO A 412 12.38 -5.13 -48.23
CA PRO A 412 12.20 -6.30 -47.36
C PRO A 412 13.47 -6.72 -46.60
N THR A 413 14.65 -6.48 -47.16
CA THR A 413 15.94 -6.91 -46.60
C THR A 413 16.36 -6.18 -45.33
N ILE A 414 15.68 -5.09 -44.96
CA ILE A 414 16.08 -4.24 -43.84
C ILE A 414 15.32 -4.59 -42.54
N VAL A 415 14.20 -5.31 -42.60
CA VAL A 415 13.23 -5.28 -41.48
C VAL A 415 12.68 -6.67 -41.17
N SER A 416 13.35 -7.37 -40.24
CA SER A 416 12.80 -8.54 -39.53
C SER A 416 12.01 -8.16 -38.28
N GLN A 417 12.01 -6.88 -37.89
CA GLN A 417 11.36 -6.36 -36.67
C GLN A 417 10.35 -5.25 -36.98
N PRO A 418 9.25 -5.09 -36.22
CA PRO A 418 8.31 -3.99 -36.43
C PRO A 418 9.00 -2.61 -36.40
N ILE A 419 8.50 -1.66 -37.19
CA ILE A 419 9.01 -0.27 -37.18
C ILE A 419 8.43 0.44 -35.95
N LEU A 420 9.15 0.31 -34.84
CA LEU A 420 8.91 1.02 -33.59
C LEU A 420 9.87 2.21 -33.52
N ASN A 421 9.44 3.31 -32.88
CA ASN A 421 10.37 4.32 -32.41
C ASN A 421 10.71 4.03 -30.93
N ASP A 422 11.76 4.66 -30.41
CA ASP A 422 12.25 4.45 -29.04
C ASP A 422 11.14 4.62 -27.98
N PHE A 423 10.17 5.52 -28.22
CA PHE A 423 9.03 5.74 -27.34
C PHE A 423 8.04 4.56 -27.35
N HIS A 424 7.74 3.96 -28.51
CA HIS A 424 6.88 2.77 -28.57
C HIS A 424 7.54 1.57 -27.87
N GLU A 425 8.86 1.41 -28.03
CA GLU A 425 9.61 0.34 -27.34
C GLU A 425 9.53 0.52 -25.83
N THR A 426 9.70 1.76 -25.35
CA THR A 426 9.60 2.10 -23.92
C THR A 426 8.23 1.74 -23.34
N ILE A 427 7.14 2.10 -24.03
CA ILE A 427 5.77 1.77 -23.59
C ILE A 427 5.51 0.26 -23.62
N LEU A 428 5.96 -0.45 -24.65
CA LEU A 428 5.80 -1.91 -24.73
C LEU A 428 6.58 -2.63 -23.62
N ASP A 429 7.78 -2.16 -23.30
CA ASP A 429 8.58 -2.67 -22.19
C ASP A 429 7.91 -2.41 -20.84
N GLU A 430 7.32 -1.23 -20.64
CA GLU A 430 6.62 -0.89 -19.41
C GLU A 430 5.31 -1.67 -19.23
N LEU A 431 4.56 -1.89 -20.32
CA LEU A 431 3.41 -2.80 -20.34
C LEU A 431 3.83 -4.23 -19.97
N LEU A 432 4.92 -4.73 -20.56
CA LEU A 432 5.42 -6.07 -20.27
C LEU A 432 5.88 -6.21 -18.82
N LYS A 433 6.61 -5.22 -18.28
CA LYS A 433 6.98 -5.17 -16.86
C LYS A 433 5.74 -5.19 -15.96
N SER A 434 4.73 -4.39 -16.27
CA SER A 434 3.48 -4.31 -15.52
C SER A 434 2.72 -5.64 -15.53
N ILE A 435 2.60 -6.29 -16.70
CA ILE A 435 2.02 -7.64 -16.83
C ILE A 435 2.78 -8.66 -15.97
N LEU A 436 4.12 -8.64 -16.00
CA LEU A 436 4.94 -9.55 -15.21
C LEU A 436 4.79 -9.29 -13.71
N GLN A 437 4.61 -8.05 -13.28
CA GLN A 437 4.35 -7.72 -11.87
C GLN A 437 2.98 -8.21 -11.43
N LEU A 438 1.93 -7.89 -12.18
CA LEU A 438 0.56 -8.31 -11.86
C LEU A 438 0.40 -9.83 -11.87
N SER A 439 1.18 -10.55 -12.68
CA SER A 439 1.15 -12.03 -12.72
C SER A 439 1.60 -12.70 -11.43
N LYS A 440 2.29 -11.94 -10.56
CA LYS A 440 2.66 -12.42 -9.22
C LYS A 440 1.45 -12.52 -8.30
N VAL A 441 0.42 -11.70 -8.53
CA VAL A 441 -0.74 -11.55 -7.63
C VAL A 441 -2.08 -11.87 -8.28
N THR A 442 -2.09 -12.06 -9.61
CA THR A 442 -3.27 -12.41 -10.39
C THR A 442 -3.02 -13.75 -11.11
N PRO A 443 -3.58 -14.88 -10.64
CA PRO A 443 -3.29 -16.19 -11.21
C PRO A 443 -3.93 -16.38 -12.60
N PHE A 444 -5.02 -15.68 -12.90
CA PHE A 444 -5.65 -15.73 -14.22
C PHE A 444 -4.98 -14.75 -15.17
N THR A 445 -4.00 -15.27 -15.91
CA THR A 445 -3.31 -14.50 -16.95
C THR A 445 -3.95 -14.68 -18.31
N HIS A 446 -4.64 -15.78 -18.57
CA HIS A 446 -5.31 -16.03 -19.85
C HIS A 446 -6.73 -15.52 -19.81
N VAL A 447 -6.93 -14.25 -20.16
CA VAL A 447 -8.27 -13.67 -20.27
C VAL A 447 -8.74 -13.79 -21.71
N PRO A 448 -9.93 -14.39 -21.96
CA PRO A 448 -10.47 -14.50 -23.31
C PRO A 448 -10.65 -13.10 -23.91
N SER A 449 -10.39 -12.98 -25.21
CA SER A 449 -10.63 -11.73 -25.92
C SER A 449 -12.14 -11.54 -26.06
N THR A 450 -12.74 -10.75 -25.17
CA THR A 450 -14.17 -10.46 -25.21
C THR A 450 -14.53 -9.40 -26.23
N ALA A 451 -15.78 -9.46 -26.69
CA ALA A 451 -16.31 -8.66 -27.78
C ALA A 451 -17.01 -7.37 -27.37
N LEU A 452 -17.46 -7.28 -26.11
CA LEU A 452 -18.39 -6.25 -25.66
C LEU A 452 -17.95 -5.68 -24.30
N SER A 453 -18.19 -4.39 -24.09
CA SER A 453 -18.01 -3.70 -22.80
C SER A 453 -18.81 -4.37 -21.68
N TYR A 454 -19.98 -4.96 -21.97
CA TYR A 454 -20.78 -5.73 -21.02
C TYR A 454 -20.05 -6.98 -20.51
N ASP A 455 -19.40 -7.72 -21.40
CA ASP A 455 -18.64 -8.93 -21.05
C ASP A 455 -17.45 -8.57 -20.18
N MET A 456 -16.79 -7.45 -20.49
CA MET A 456 -15.72 -6.91 -19.66
C MET A 456 -16.22 -6.60 -18.25
N VAL A 457 -17.34 -5.90 -18.08
CA VAL A 457 -17.94 -5.63 -16.75
C VAL A 457 -18.19 -6.94 -15.98
N TYR A 458 -18.72 -7.96 -16.65
CA TYR A 458 -18.96 -9.27 -16.06
C TYR A 458 -17.68 -9.97 -15.60
N MET A 459 -16.69 -10.07 -16.48
CA MET A 459 -15.38 -10.63 -16.13
C MET A 459 -14.75 -9.87 -14.96
N GLY A 460 -14.98 -8.56 -14.92
CA GLY A 460 -14.62 -7.71 -13.83
C GLY A 460 -15.18 -8.09 -12.48
N CYS A 461 -16.50 -8.18 -12.42
CA CYS A 461 -17.18 -8.55 -11.18
C CYS A 461 -16.74 -9.96 -10.73
N ALA A 462 -16.68 -10.93 -11.65
CA ALA A 462 -16.29 -12.30 -11.33
C ALA A 462 -14.82 -12.40 -10.89
N GLY A 463 -13.94 -11.71 -11.62
CA GLY A 463 -12.52 -11.62 -11.35
C GLY A 463 -12.23 -10.93 -10.02
N ASN A 464 -12.95 -9.86 -9.68
CA ASN A 464 -12.79 -9.14 -8.41
C ASN A 464 -13.22 -9.99 -7.22
N GLU A 465 -14.33 -10.71 -7.34
CA GLU A 465 -14.82 -11.59 -6.28
C GLU A 465 -13.83 -12.73 -6.01
N PHE A 466 -13.35 -13.37 -7.08
CA PHE A 466 -12.28 -14.36 -6.96
C PHE A 466 -11.00 -13.77 -6.36
N LEU A 467 -10.52 -12.65 -6.92
CA LEU A 467 -9.26 -12.05 -6.50
C LEU A 467 -9.34 -11.58 -5.05
N SER A 468 -10.48 -11.05 -4.60
CA SER A 468 -10.71 -10.69 -3.21
C SER A 468 -10.50 -11.89 -2.28
N LYS A 469 -11.12 -13.04 -2.56
CA LYS A 469 -10.96 -14.25 -1.72
C LYS A 469 -9.54 -14.82 -1.81
N TYR A 470 -8.97 -14.83 -3.01
CA TYR A 470 -7.61 -15.33 -3.27
C TYR A 470 -6.54 -14.50 -2.57
N LEU A 471 -6.61 -13.18 -2.66
CA LEU A 471 -5.68 -12.30 -1.95
C LEU A 471 -5.85 -12.49 -0.44
N LYS A 472 -7.09 -12.50 0.07
CA LYS A 472 -7.38 -12.68 1.49
C LYS A 472 -6.80 -13.99 2.05
N SER A 473 -6.87 -15.10 1.31
CA SER A 473 -6.31 -16.39 1.77
C SER A 473 -4.80 -16.37 1.90
N LEU A 474 -4.11 -15.55 1.09
CA LEU A 474 -2.64 -15.44 1.08
C LEU A 474 -2.10 -14.26 1.91
N ALA A 475 -2.97 -13.33 2.29
CA ALA A 475 -2.59 -12.05 2.88
C ALA A 475 -1.90 -12.20 4.25
N ALA A 476 -2.33 -13.18 5.05
CA ALA A 476 -1.83 -13.40 6.41
C ALA A 476 -0.30 -13.66 6.47
N GLU A 477 0.27 -14.24 5.42
CA GLU A 477 1.67 -14.68 5.41
C GLU A 477 2.60 -13.73 4.66
N ASN A 478 2.06 -12.96 3.71
CA ASN A 478 2.86 -12.24 2.71
C ASN A 478 2.36 -10.81 2.48
N SER A 479 3.27 -9.87 2.71
CA SER A 479 3.04 -8.42 2.62
C SER A 479 2.56 -7.95 1.25
N MET A 480 2.99 -8.60 0.16
CA MET A 480 2.56 -8.23 -1.20
C MET A 480 1.07 -8.50 -1.39
N TYR A 481 0.59 -9.68 -0.99
CA TYR A 481 -0.83 -10.03 -1.10
C TYR A 481 -1.68 -9.18 -0.14
N GLN A 482 -1.23 -8.94 1.09
CA GLN A 482 -1.94 -8.03 2.01
C GLN A 482 -1.97 -6.59 1.47
N TYR A 483 -0.89 -6.09 0.86
CA TYR A 483 -0.88 -4.76 0.26
C TYR A 483 -1.94 -4.65 -0.84
N TYR A 484 -1.98 -5.62 -1.76
CA TYR A 484 -2.94 -5.59 -2.86
C TYR A 484 -4.39 -5.85 -2.42
N PHE A 485 -4.57 -6.60 -1.34
CA PHE A 485 -5.87 -6.74 -0.69
C PHE A 485 -6.33 -5.40 -0.11
N PHE A 486 -5.46 -4.74 0.66
CA PHE A 486 -5.70 -3.40 1.21
C PHE A 486 -5.94 -2.35 0.12
N GLU A 487 -5.12 -2.32 -0.93
CA GLU A 487 -5.32 -1.44 -2.08
C GLU A 487 -6.68 -1.69 -2.75
N GLY A 488 -7.13 -2.94 -2.76
CA GLY A 488 -8.46 -3.27 -3.26
C GLY A 488 -9.61 -2.72 -2.43
N ILE A 489 -9.44 -2.70 -1.10
CA ILE A 489 -10.38 -2.06 -0.18
C ILE A 489 -10.34 -0.55 -0.39
N TRP A 490 -9.14 0.03 -0.46
CA TRP A 490 -8.92 1.46 -0.69
C TRP A 490 -9.56 1.96 -1.99
N LYS A 491 -9.44 1.19 -3.07
CA LYS A 491 -10.05 1.49 -4.39
C LYS A 491 -11.52 1.06 -4.49
N GLY A 492 -12.08 0.43 -3.46
CA GLY A 492 -13.49 0.05 -3.39
C GLY A 492 -13.91 -1.14 -4.28
N TRP A 493 -12.98 -1.94 -4.80
CA TRP A 493 -13.30 -3.17 -5.53
C TRP A 493 -13.24 -4.43 -4.65
N VAL A 494 -12.74 -4.31 -3.42
CA VAL A 494 -12.88 -5.29 -2.34
C VAL A 494 -13.75 -4.67 -1.25
N SER A 495 -14.72 -5.42 -0.76
CA SER A 495 -15.45 -5.07 0.45
C SER A 495 -14.72 -5.62 1.68
N ALA A 496 -14.44 -4.77 2.67
CA ALA A 496 -13.97 -5.19 3.99
C ALA A 496 -15.01 -4.87 5.06
N GLU A 497 -15.07 -5.71 6.09
CA GLU A 497 -15.90 -5.47 7.28
C GLU A 497 -15.30 -4.34 8.13
N ASP A 498 -13.97 -4.31 8.23
CA ASP A 498 -13.22 -3.33 9.01
C ASP A 498 -12.02 -2.81 8.20
N PHE A 499 -12.14 -1.57 7.71
CA PHE A 499 -11.10 -0.90 6.94
C PHE A 499 -9.81 -0.70 7.75
N ASP A 500 -9.95 -0.30 9.02
CA ASP A 500 -8.79 0.05 9.85
C ASP A 500 -8.02 -1.20 10.28
N TYR A 501 -8.71 -2.31 10.52
CA TYR A 501 -8.07 -3.60 10.76
C TYR A 501 -7.20 -4.03 9.57
N GLU A 502 -7.74 -4.00 8.36
CA GLU A 502 -7.01 -4.43 7.15
C GLU A 502 -5.85 -3.49 6.80
N ARG A 503 -6.04 -2.19 7.05
CA ARG A 503 -4.97 -1.18 6.97
C ARG A 503 -3.86 -1.51 7.96
N TYR A 504 -4.19 -1.82 9.21
CA TYR A 504 -3.22 -2.18 10.24
C TYR A 504 -2.45 -3.45 9.91
N CYS A 505 -3.12 -4.50 9.42
CA CYS A 505 -2.47 -5.73 8.97
C CYS A 505 -1.49 -5.48 7.82
N CYS A 506 -1.89 -4.65 6.85
CA CYS A 506 -1.02 -4.19 5.77
C CYS A 506 0.22 -3.47 6.29
N MET A 507 0.02 -2.49 7.19
CA MET A 507 1.10 -1.75 7.83
C MET A 507 2.08 -2.66 8.57
N TYR A 508 1.57 -3.60 9.36
CA TYR A 508 2.38 -4.53 10.14
C TYR A 508 3.27 -5.42 9.25
N LEU A 509 2.70 -6.01 8.20
CA LEU A 509 3.45 -6.89 7.30
C LEU A 509 4.47 -6.12 6.45
N LEU A 510 4.13 -4.91 5.99
CA LEU A 510 5.07 -4.06 5.26
C LEU A 510 6.25 -3.64 6.14
N LEU A 511 6.01 -3.22 7.39
CA LEU A 511 7.11 -2.87 8.31
C LEU A 511 8.02 -4.06 8.61
N ARG A 512 7.45 -5.26 8.78
CA ARG A 512 8.19 -6.50 9.03
C ARG A 512 9.23 -6.77 7.93
N ASP A 513 8.89 -6.53 6.67
CA ASP A 513 9.82 -6.73 5.54
C ASP A 513 11.03 -5.79 5.59
N TYR A 514 10.87 -4.61 6.19
CA TYR A 514 11.94 -3.63 6.40
C TYR A 514 12.64 -3.78 7.77
N GLN A 515 12.32 -4.82 8.54
CA GLN A 515 12.79 -5.01 9.93
C GLN A 515 12.39 -3.86 10.86
N TRP A 516 11.26 -3.23 10.59
CA TRP A 516 10.67 -2.19 11.41
C TRP A 516 9.45 -2.72 12.16
N THR A 517 9.08 -2.01 13.21
CA THR A 517 7.89 -2.24 14.01
C THR A 517 7.02 -0.99 14.01
N THR A 518 5.78 -1.14 14.46
CA THR A 518 4.90 0.02 14.66
C THR A 518 5.42 0.96 15.74
N TYR A 519 6.29 0.50 16.66
CA TYR A 519 6.94 1.37 17.64
C TYR A 519 7.95 2.30 17.01
N ASP A 520 8.73 1.84 16.03
CA ASP A 520 9.70 2.68 15.33
C ASP A 520 9.01 3.86 14.62
N VAL A 521 7.84 3.59 14.01
CA VAL A 521 7.01 4.64 13.42
C VAL A 521 6.39 5.54 14.49
N ALA A 522 5.87 4.97 15.57
CA ALA A 522 5.30 5.75 16.67
C ALA A 522 6.33 6.67 17.32
N ASP A 523 7.59 6.25 17.47
CA ASP A 523 8.67 7.06 18.03
C ASP A 523 8.98 8.29 17.16
N LEU A 524 8.91 8.16 15.83
CA LEU A 524 9.00 9.30 14.92
C LEU A 524 7.80 10.25 15.06
N LEU A 525 6.59 9.72 15.28
CA LEU A 525 5.37 10.52 15.42
C LEU A 525 5.16 11.06 16.85
N ARG A 526 5.85 10.52 17.86
CA ARG A 526 5.75 10.88 19.28
C ARG A 526 6.95 11.71 19.72
N TRP A 527 7.26 12.76 18.98
CA TRP A 527 8.31 13.67 19.39
C TRP A 527 7.93 14.38 20.71
N PRO A 528 8.71 14.18 21.80
CA PRO A 528 8.35 14.68 23.13
C PRO A 528 8.18 16.20 23.21
N MET A 529 8.77 16.94 22.27
CA MET A 529 8.66 18.40 22.20
C MET A 529 7.23 18.87 21.87
N ILE A 530 6.44 18.05 21.18
CA ILE A 530 5.04 18.32 20.84
C ILE A 530 4.13 17.50 21.76
N PRO A 531 3.49 18.13 22.76
CA PRO A 531 2.58 17.45 23.65
C PRO A 531 1.35 16.93 22.90
N LYS A 532 1.03 15.66 23.18
CA LYS A 532 -0.13 14.95 22.67
C LYS A 532 -0.97 14.42 23.83
N THR A 533 -2.22 14.09 23.56
CA THR A 533 -3.06 13.34 24.49
C THR A 533 -2.43 11.98 24.79
N HIS A 534 -2.85 11.35 25.90
CA HIS A 534 -2.45 9.98 26.22
C HIS A 534 -2.74 8.97 25.10
N ASP A 535 -3.79 9.23 24.31
CA ASP A 535 -4.19 8.44 23.15
C ASP A 535 -3.42 8.77 21.87
N GLY A 536 -2.42 9.66 21.90
CA GLY A 536 -1.58 9.96 20.74
C GLY A 536 -2.15 11.00 19.75
N TRP A 537 -3.23 11.67 20.12
CA TRP A 537 -3.81 12.75 19.32
C TRP A 537 -3.25 14.14 19.67
N TYR A 538 -3.31 15.10 18.75
CA TYR A 538 -3.01 16.49 19.08
C TYR A 538 -4.01 17.02 20.13
N LEU A 539 -3.51 17.86 21.05
CA LEU A 539 -4.38 18.53 22.03
C LEU A 539 -5.33 19.50 21.33
N SER A 540 -6.55 19.69 21.83
CA SER A 540 -7.52 20.65 21.26
C SER A 540 -7.26 22.11 21.66
N THR A 541 -6.37 22.34 22.61
CA THR A 541 -5.98 23.67 23.09
C THR A 541 -4.62 24.08 22.55
N LYS A 542 -4.32 25.39 22.56
CA LYS A 542 -2.96 25.92 22.34
C LYS A 542 -1.97 25.18 23.25
N HIS A 543 -0.77 24.89 22.72
CA HIS A 543 0.29 24.24 23.45
C HIS A 543 1.63 24.95 23.29
N GLU A 544 2.57 24.58 24.15
CA GLU A 544 3.94 25.10 24.16
C GLU A 544 4.92 23.96 23.85
N LEU A 545 6.05 24.30 23.22
CA LEU A 545 7.14 23.35 22.97
C LEU A 545 7.79 22.94 24.30
N GLN A 546 7.96 21.64 24.50
CA GLN A 546 8.65 21.09 25.67
C GLN A 546 10.16 21.05 25.41
N LEU A 547 10.83 22.18 25.66
CA LEU A 547 12.29 22.32 25.58
C LEU A 547 12.92 22.15 26.96
N ASP A 548 14.03 21.42 27.04
CA ASP A 548 14.68 21.03 28.30
C ASP A 548 15.33 22.19 29.06
N GLN A 549 15.68 23.28 28.35
CA GLN A 549 16.48 24.38 28.89
C GLN A 549 15.76 25.75 28.83
N SER A 550 16.47 26.78 29.30
CA SER A 550 16.15 28.17 28.94
C SER A 550 16.13 28.28 27.40
N GLY A 551 15.02 28.78 26.87
CA GLY A 551 14.80 28.86 25.43
C GLY A 551 14.84 30.29 24.92
N TYR A 552 15.08 30.41 23.63
CA TYR A 552 15.11 31.66 22.89
C TYR A 552 13.82 31.80 22.08
N ALA A 553 13.36 33.03 21.93
CA ALA A 553 12.19 33.37 21.13
C ALA A 553 12.56 33.66 19.66
N GLU A 554 13.76 34.23 19.43
CA GLU A 554 14.15 34.70 18.10
C GLU A 554 15.67 34.70 17.90
N VAL A 555 16.08 34.38 16.67
CA VAL A 555 17.43 34.58 16.13
C VAL A 555 17.52 35.97 15.50
N ILE A 556 18.35 36.85 16.08
CA ILE A 556 18.59 38.21 15.57
C ILE A 556 19.77 38.22 14.61
N GLY A 557 20.88 37.55 14.96
CA GLY A 557 22.10 37.66 14.18
C GLY A 557 23.35 37.11 14.87
N VAL A 558 24.51 37.52 14.36
CA VAL A 558 25.82 37.16 14.92
C VAL A 558 26.78 38.34 14.88
N THR A 559 27.59 38.49 15.92
CA THR A 559 28.72 39.41 15.98
C THR A 559 30.01 38.63 15.79
N LEU A 560 30.86 39.11 14.89
CA LEU A 560 32.13 38.49 14.53
C LEU A 560 33.27 39.44 14.89
N ASN A 561 34.20 38.97 15.72
CA ASN A 561 35.46 39.66 15.96
C ASN A 561 36.54 39.07 15.05
N ASN A 562 36.93 39.83 14.03
CA ASN A 562 37.92 39.43 13.05
C ASN A 562 39.34 39.32 13.62
N ASP A 563 39.64 39.96 14.76
CA ASP A 563 40.96 39.92 15.37
C ASP A 563 41.14 38.65 16.23
N THR A 564 40.14 38.34 17.05
CA THR A 564 40.20 37.21 18.00
C THR A 564 39.62 35.92 17.41
N GLY A 565 38.77 36.03 16.40
CA GLY A 565 37.93 34.93 15.93
C GLY A 565 36.70 34.67 16.79
N ASP A 566 36.42 35.52 17.79
CA ASP A 566 35.25 35.34 18.66
C ASP A 566 33.95 35.53 17.89
N ILE A 567 32.99 34.65 18.18
CA ILE A 567 31.65 34.65 17.61
C ILE A 567 30.66 34.79 18.76
N GLU A 568 29.88 35.88 18.74
CA GLU A 568 28.84 36.14 19.73
C GLU A 568 27.47 36.10 19.04
N PHE A 569 26.60 35.21 19.52
CA PHE A 569 25.27 35.06 18.96
C PHE A 569 24.28 36.05 19.57
N MET A 570 23.48 36.69 18.72
CA MET A 570 22.46 37.65 19.15
C MET A 570 21.09 36.96 19.10
N PHE A 571 20.56 36.61 20.27
CA PHE A 571 19.25 35.97 20.41
C PHE A 571 18.34 36.76 21.36
N THR A 572 17.03 36.70 21.12
CA THR A 572 16.04 37.21 22.08
C THR A 572 15.66 36.10 23.04
N GLU A 573 15.89 36.28 24.34
CA GLU A 573 15.44 35.32 25.36
C GLU A 573 13.91 35.25 25.44
N ALA A 574 13.37 34.04 25.60
CA ALA A 574 11.94 33.86 25.76
C ALA A 574 11.51 34.22 27.20
N LYS A 575 10.83 35.36 27.36
CA LYS A 575 10.28 35.81 28.65
C LYS A 575 9.19 34.89 29.22
N LYS A 576 8.54 34.12 28.35
CA LYS A 576 7.48 33.17 28.68
C LYS A 576 7.73 31.85 27.96
N THR A 577 7.27 30.76 28.55
CA THR A 577 7.39 29.41 27.99
C THR A 577 6.71 29.28 26.63
N GLU A 578 5.52 29.88 26.44
CA GLU A 578 4.82 29.95 25.13
C GLU A 578 5.60 30.64 24.00
N HIS A 579 6.62 31.43 24.33
CA HIS A 579 7.44 32.12 23.33
C HIS A 579 8.73 31.36 22.99
N LYS A 580 9.07 30.28 23.69
CA LYS A 580 10.27 29.50 23.40
C LYS A 580 10.12 28.83 22.02
N ARG A 581 11.13 28.98 21.16
CA ARG A 581 11.19 28.41 19.81
C ARG A 581 12.35 27.44 19.64
N PHE A 582 13.51 27.78 20.20
CA PHE A 582 14.72 26.96 20.16
C PHE A 582 15.53 27.12 21.45
N ASP A 583 16.54 26.29 21.65
CA ASP A 583 17.43 26.36 22.81
C ASP A 583 18.93 26.31 22.41
N ALA A 584 19.82 26.29 23.40
CA ALA A 584 21.26 26.27 23.16
C ALA A 584 21.72 24.96 22.48
N THR A 585 21.02 23.85 22.71
CA THR A 585 21.31 22.56 22.07
C THR A 585 21.09 22.67 20.56
N ASP A 586 19.97 23.29 20.14
CA ASP A 586 19.68 23.52 18.73
C ASP A 586 20.78 24.33 18.03
N VAL A 587 21.27 25.39 18.69
CA VAL A 587 22.35 26.25 18.18
C VAL A 587 23.62 25.43 18.00
N MET A 588 24.02 24.67 19.01
CA MET A 588 25.24 23.87 18.97
C MET A 588 25.17 22.77 17.92
N ASP A 589 24.05 22.07 17.81
CA ASP A 589 23.86 20.98 16.87
C ASP A 589 23.89 21.49 15.42
N VAL A 590 23.18 22.58 15.13
CA VAL A 590 23.16 23.21 13.79
C VAL A 590 24.57 23.64 13.39
N LEU A 591 25.30 24.31 14.27
CA LEU A 591 26.62 24.86 13.96
C LEU A 591 27.69 23.77 13.85
N THR A 592 27.72 22.83 14.79
CA THR A 592 28.75 21.79 14.87
C THR A 592 28.60 20.79 13.73
N ASN A 593 27.37 20.50 13.31
CA ASN A 593 27.13 19.71 12.11
C ASN A 593 27.19 20.58 10.83
N GLY A 594 27.28 21.90 10.94
CA GLY A 594 27.41 22.85 9.84
C GLY A 594 26.17 22.98 8.97
N ILE A 595 24.96 22.76 9.51
CA ILE A 595 23.71 22.75 8.74
C ILE A 595 23.43 24.14 8.15
N THR A 596 23.78 24.34 6.88
CA THR A 596 23.62 25.62 6.17
C THR A 596 22.28 25.78 5.43
N TYR A 597 21.56 24.67 5.24
CA TYR A 597 20.22 24.62 4.65
C TYR A 597 19.54 23.31 5.08
N ALA A 598 18.23 23.20 4.84
CA ALA A 598 17.47 21.98 5.02
C ALA A 598 16.40 21.83 3.93
N CYS A 599 16.28 20.63 3.38
CA CYS A 599 15.22 20.22 2.47
C CYS A 599 14.58 18.95 3.02
N PHE A 600 13.26 18.82 2.87
CA PHE A 600 12.49 17.73 3.44
C PHE A 600 11.31 17.38 2.53
N THR A 601 10.99 16.10 2.41
CA THR A 601 9.74 15.60 1.81
C THR A 601 9.36 14.26 2.43
N LEU A 602 8.06 13.94 2.40
CA LEU A 602 7.58 12.57 2.58
C LEU A 602 7.06 12.08 1.21
N ASP A 603 7.77 11.13 0.61
CA ASP A 603 7.42 10.53 -0.68
C ASP A 603 6.98 9.07 -0.46
N PRO A 604 6.23 8.45 -1.39
CA PRO A 604 5.96 7.02 -1.34
C PRO A 604 7.28 6.20 -1.34
N PRO A 605 7.43 5.19 -0.47
CA PRO A 605 8.66 4.39 -0.39
C PRO A 605 8.89 3.54 -1.64
N ASN A 606 7.81 3.18 -2.33
CA ASN A 606 7.86 2.45 -3.60
C ASN A 606 6.85 3.06 -4.57
N ALA A 607 7.33 3.51 -5.73
CA ALA A 607 6.49 4.09 -6.78
C ALA A 607 5.43 3.11 -7.32
N GLN A 608 5.63 1.80 -7.17
CA GLN A 608 4.65 0.79 -7.58
C GLN A 608 3.46 0.70 -6.63
N TYR A 609 3.64 1.07 -5.36
CA TYR A 609 2.63 0.97 -4.32
C TYR A 609 1.92 2.32 -4.12
N HIS A 610 0.93 2.57 -4.98
CA HIS A 610 0.21 3.85 -5.05
C HIS A 610 -0.60 4.15 -3.79
N SER A 611 -1.10 3.11 -3.12
CA SER A 611 -1.90 3.22 -1.88
C SER A 611 -1.07 2.80 -0.67
N HIS A 612 0.25 3.02 -0.69
CA HIS A 612 1.12 2.62 0.41
C HIS A 612 0.72 3.33 1.71
N PRO A 613 0.55 2.62 2.84
CA PRO A 613 0.09 3.24 4.09
C PRO A 613 1.15 4.09 4.79
N PHE A 614 2.40 4.06 4.30
CA PHE A 614 3.51 4.87 4.79
C PHE A 614 4.11 5.74 3.70
N ASN A 615 4.68 6.87 4.12
CA ASN A 615 5.61 7.65 3.31
C ASN A 615 7.02 7.54 3.90
N GLU A 616 8.03 7.59 3.03
CA GLU A 616 9.44 7.62 3.38
C GLU A 616 9.90 9.07 3.60
N MET A 617 10.56 9.31 4.73
CA MET A 617 11.19 10.58 5.04
C MET A 617 12.47 10.78 4.23
N ARG A 618 12.49 11.78 3.37
CA ARG A 618 13.66 12.15 2.57
C ARG A 618 14.10 13.56 2.90
N TYR A 619 15.40 13.72 3.17
CA TYR A 619 15.95 14.98 3.62
C TYR A 619 17.38 15.20 3.11
N LEU A 620 17.73 16.48 3.01
CA LEU A 620 19.07 16.98 2.72
C LEU A 620 19.38 18.20 3.59
N PRO A 621 20.63 18.40 3.99
CA PRO A 621 21.77 17.49 3.80
C PRO A 621 21.68 16.25 4.71
N LYS A 622 22.32 15.13 4.34
CA LYS A 622 22.23 13.86 5.10
C LYS A 622 22.71 13.95 6.56
N ARG A 623 23.56 14.94 6.86
CA ARG A 623 23.99 15.27 8.22
C ARG A 623 22.86 15.78 9.14
N LEU A 624 21.67 16.13 8.63
CA LEU A 624 20.49 16.44 9.45
C LEU A 624 20.12 15.30 10.40
N VAL A 625 20.48 14.04 10.10
CA VAL A 625 20.29 12.91 11.00
C VAL A 625 21.02 13.09 12.34
N LYS A 626 22.08 13.90 12.37
CA LYS A 626 22.84 14.23 13.58
C LYS A 626 22.23 15.41 14.36
N VAL A 627 21.17 16.02 13.84
CA VAL A 627 20.44 17.14 14.45
C VAL A 627 18.96 16.74 14.57
N PRO A 628 18.65 15.75 15.43
CA PRO A 628 17.35 15.06 15.41
C PRO A 628 16.18 16.03 15.65
N ASN A 629 16.32 17.02 16.52
CA ASN A 629 15.24 17.99 16.78
C ASN A 629 14.94 18.89 15.57
N TYR A 630 15.93 19.20 14.72
CA TYR A 630 15.68 19.94 13.49
C TYR A 630 15.00 19.04 12.45
N LEU A 631 15.49 17.80 12.28
CA LEU A 631 14.87 16.83 11.38
C LEU A 631 13.42 16.52 11.76
N LEU A 632 13.15 16.34 13.06
CA LEU A 632 11.79 16.13 13.58
C LEU A 632 10.92 17.39 13.44
N THR A 633 11.49 18.60 13.57
CA THR A 633 10.76 19.84 13.25
C THR A 633 10.29 19.85 11.79
N LEU A 634 11.16 19.45 10.85
CA LEU A 634 10.80 19.34 9.43
C LEU A 634 9.70 18.29 9.20
N LEU A 635 9.83 17.11 9.83
CA LEU A 635 8.82 16.05 9.78
C LEU A 635 7.45 16.52 10.29
N HIS A 636 7.41 17.10 11.49
CA HIS A 636 6.15 17.46 12.13
C HIS A 636 5.46 18.65 11.46
N THR A 637 6.21 19.60 10.90
CA THR A 637 5.63 20.71 10.16
C THR A 637 5.07 20.29 8.80
N ASP A 638 5.77 19.40 8.07
CA ASP A 638 5.26 18.80 6.83
C ASP A 638 4.03 17.91 7.09
N TYR A 639 4.07 17.11 8.16
CA TYR A 639 2.95 16.24 8.53
C TYR A 639 1.73 17.04 8.96
N LEU A 640 1.92 18.13 9.73
CA LEU A 640 0.86 19.07 10.08
C LEU A 640 0.22 19.68 8.84
N LEU A 641 1.04 20.14 7.88
CA LEU A 641 0.56 20.69 6.62
C LEU A 641 -0.33 19.69 5.87
N LYS A 642 0.06 18.40 5.82
CA LYS A 642 -0.71 17.32 5.20
C LYS A 642 -2.02 17.02 5.92
N MET A 643 -2.02 16.97 7.26
CA MET A 643 -3.25 16.73 8.01
C MET A 643 -4.27 17.86 7.83
N ILE A 644 -3.80 19.10 7.78
CA ILE A 644 -4.65 20.28 7.55
C ILE A 644 -5.15 20.31 6.09
N SER A 645 -4.28 20.03 5.11
CA SER A 645 -4.65 20.09 3.68
C SER A 645 -5.62 18.98 3.27
N THR A 646 -5.42 17.77 3.76
CA THR A 646 -6.28 16.60 3.48
C THR A 646 -7.56 16.60 4.31
N GLY A 647 -7.55 17.24 5.49
CA GLY A 647 -8.68 17.18 6.42
C GLY A 647 -8.69 15.94 7.31
N VAL A 648 -7.60 15.17 7.34
CA VAL A 648 -7.47 13.92 8.11
C VAL A 648 -6.34 14.06 9.13
N GLU A 649 -6.66 13.87 10.41
CA GLU A 649 -5.67 13.77 11.48
C GLU A 649 -5.34 12.29 11.72
N ILE A 650 -4.05 11.99 11.94
CA ILE A 650 -3.56 10.64 12.20
C ILE A 650 -3.01 10.56 13.62
N CYS A 651 -3.43 9.56 14.38
CA CYS A 651 -2.94 9.27 15.71
C CYS A 651 -1.46 8.88 15.68
N SER A 652 -0.65 9.35 16.64
CA SER A 652 0.76 8.95 16.73
C SER A 652 1.00 7.60 17.41
N LEU A 653 -0.03 6.98 17.97
CA LEU A 653 0.05 5.65 18.55
C LEU A 653 -0.52 4.63 17.57
N THR A 654 0.06 3.43 17.59
CA THR A 654 -0.51 2.26 16.92
C THR A 654 -1.95 2.02 17.43
N PRO A 655 -2.93 1.74 16.55
CA PRO A 655 -2.83 1.38 15.13
C PRO A 655 -2.86 2.57 14.15
N PHE A 656 -2.50 3.77 14.59
CA PHE A 656 -2.47 5.00 13.80
C PHE A 656 -3.83 5.34 13.22
N GLU A 657 -4.85 5.34 14.09
CA GLU A 657 -6.23 5.67 13.75
C GLU A 657 -6.32 7.01 13.01
N MET A 658 -7.30 7.12 12.13
CA MET A 658 -7.58 8.33 11.37
C MET A 658 -8.90 8.94 11.84
N ARG A 659 -8.94 10.26 11.94
CA ARG A 659 -10.18 11.01 12.21
C ARG A 659 -10.23 12.30 11.42
N SER A 660 -11.38 12.97 11.41
CA SER A 660 -11.46 14.29 10.78
C SER A 660 -10.60 15.29 11.54
N SER A 661 -9.77 16.06 10.82
CA SER A 661 -9.00 17.14 11.44
C SER A 661 -9.89 18.26 11.99
N ALA A 662 -11.14 18.36 11.53
CA ALA A 662 -12.15 19.31 12.03
C ALA A 662 -12.56 19.04 13.48
N GLU A 663 -12.44 17.80 13.97
CA GLU A 663 -12.88 17.41 15.31
C GLU A 663 -12.02 18.04 16.41
N ASN A 664 -10.69 18.07 16.24
CA ASN A 664 -9.77 18.51 17.28
C ASN A 664 -8.65 19.40 16.73
N LEU A 665 -7.85 18.89 15.79
CA LEU A 665 -6.68 19.62 15.25
C LEU A 665 -7.03 21.05 14.84
N MET A 666 -8.08 21.22 14.04
CA MET A 666 -8.50 22.53 13.54
C MET A 666 -9.22 23.38 14.60
N GLN A 667 -9.79 22.81 15.65
CA GLN A 667 -10.48 23.58 16.70
C GLN A 667 -9.54 24.50 17.49
N ARG A 668 -8.23 24.24 17.42
CA ARG A 668 -7.19 25.08 18.01
C ARG A 668 -7.13 26.46 17.37
N LEU A 669 -7.47 26.55 16.08
CA LEU A 669 -7.35 27.78 15.31
C LEU A 669 -8.51 28.73 15.59
N PRO A 670 -8.28 30.06 15.52
CA PRO A 670 -9.33 31.06 15.56
C PRO A 670 -10.41 30.79 14.52
N ALA A 671 -11.67 31.13 14.83
CA ALA A 671 -12.81 30.87 13.94
C ALA A 671 -12.59 31.40 12.52
N HIS A 672 -12.07 32.62 12.38
CA HIS A 672 -11.82 33.24 11.08
C HIS A 672 -10.76 32.49 10.24
N ILE A 673 -9.73 31.91 10.87
CA ILE A 673 -8.75 31.07 10.17
C ILE A 673 -9.38 29.75 9.77
N ARG A 674 -10.15 29.10 10.66
CA ARG A 674 -10.81 27.82 10.35
C ARG A 674 -11.79 27.95 9.16
N GLU A 675 -12.48 29.07 9.07
CA GLU A 675 -13.43 29.34 8.00
C GLU A 675 -12.74 29.51 6.64
N GLU A 676 -11.56 30.16 6.59
CA GLU A 676 -10.77 30.32 5.36
C GLU A 676 -9.94 29.06 5.02
N LEU A 677 -9.36 28.41 6.02
CA LEU A 677 -8.44 27.27 5.90
C LEU A 677 -9.17 25.92 5.94
N GLN A 678 -10.17 25.76 5.06
CA GLN A 678 -10.84 24.47 4.86
C GLN A 678 -9.93 23.49 4.10
N SER A 679 -10.13 22.18 4.31
CA SER A 679 -9.40 21.16 3.56
C SER A 679 -9.73 21.23 2.08
N ILE A 680 -8.79 20.79 1.25
CA ILE A 680 -8.90 20.82 -0.21
C ILE A 680 -10.13 20.03 -0.67
N ALA A 681 -10.37 18.87 -0.04
CA ALA A 681 -11.53 18.02 -0.33
C ALA A 681 -12.87 18.74 -0.09
N MET A 682 -12.97 19.63 0.91
CA MET A 682 -14.19 20.39 1.17
C MET A 682 -14.39 21.55 0.17
N LYS A 683 -13.31 22.08 -0.42
CA LYS A 683 -13.36 23.18 -1.40
C LYS A 683 -13.68 22.70 -2.82
N HIS A 684 -13.33 21.46 -3.16
CA HIS A 684 -13.64 20.88 -4.47
C HIS A 684 -15.16 20.70 -4.68
N LYS A 685 -15.71 21.31 -5.73
CA LYS A 685 -17.14 21.24 -6.10
C LYS A 685 -17.43 20.26 -7.25
N GLY A 686 -16.55 19.29 -7.50
CA GLY A 686 -16.66 18.30 -8.56
C GLY A 686 -15.99 16.98 -8.18
N PRO A 687 -16.05 15.95 -9.04
CA PRO A 687 -15.21 14.78 -8.86
C PRO A 687 -13.76 15.25 -8.78
N LEU A 688 -13.03 14.84 -7.75
CA LEU A 688 -11.59 15.04 -7.64
C LEU A 688 -10.96 14.43 -8.89
N ILE A 689 -10.71 15.27 -9.90
CA ILE A 689 -9.90 14.89 -11.05
C ILE A 689 -8.51 14.75 -10.45
N ASP A 690 -8.05 13.49 -10.38
CA ASP A 690 -6.78 13.01 -9.84
C ASP A 690 -5.62 13.95 -10.23
N SER A 691 -5.42 14.98 -9.42
CA SER A 691 -4.30 15.90 -9.53
C SER A 691 -3.59 15.80 -8.19
N ILE A 692 -2.55 14.95 -8.19
CA ILE A 692 -1.68 14.81 -7.05
C ILE A 692 -0.89 16.11 -6.95
N HIS A 693 -0.87 16.72 -5.77
CA HIS A 693 -0.12 17.94 -5.53
C HIS A 693 0.88 17.72 -4.41
N ARG A 694 2.10 18.18 -4.62
CA ARG A 694 3.11 18.29 -3.57
C ARG A 694 2.94 19.64 -2.88
N PHE A 695 2.89 19.62 -1.56
CA PHE A 695 2.96 20.83 -0.73
C PHE A 695 4.27 20.81 0.06
N TRP A 696 4.89 21.98 0.23
CA TRP A 696 6.04 22.14 1.10
C TRP A 696 6.12 23.55 1.69
N ILE A 697 6.83 23.67 2.81
CA ILE A 697 7.10 24.93 3.47
C ILE A 697 8.49 25.41 3.05
N GLN A 698 8.60 26.68 2.66
CA GLN A 698 9.88 27.31 2.36
C GLN A 698 9.88 28.79 2.76
N LEU A 699 11.05 29.40 2.69
CA LEU A 699 11.19 30.85 2.74
C LEU A 699 10.64 31.47 1.45
N GLU A 700 9.91 32.58 1.55
CA GLU A 700 9.42 33.32 0.37
C GLU A 700 10.57 33.90 -0.45
N SER A 701 11.61 34.39 0.23
CA SER A 701 12.86 34.87 -0.33
C SER A 701 14.04 34.44 0.55
N ASP A 702 15.26 34.55 0.03
CA ASP A 702 16.44 34.40 0.88
C ASP A 702 16.38 35.35 2.09
N ILE A 703 16.90 34.89 3.23
CA ILE A 703 17.02 35.72 4.43
C ILE A 703 18.14 36.73 4.19
N GLU A 704 17.75 37.96 3.93
CA GLU A 704 18.64 39.11 3.85
C GLU A 704 19.28 39.38 5.23
N TYR A 705 20.51 39.88 5.21
CA TYR A 705 21.19 40.32 6.41
C TYR A 705 22.00 41.59 6.16
N GLU A 706 22.01 42.50 7.14
CA GLU A 706 22.78 43.73 7.11
C GLU A 706 24.08 43.56 7.90
N GLN A 707 25.20 43.99 7.31
CA GLN A 707 26.49 44.04 7.99
C GLN A 707 26.76 45.46 8.51
N VAL A 708 26.84 45.61 9.83
CA VAL A 708 27.12 46.88 10.49
C VAL A 708 28.46 46.79 11.22
N PHE A 709 29.38 47.68 10.87
CA PHE A 709 30.68 47.79 11.53
C PHE A 709 30.56 48.63 12.81
N HIS A 710 31.08 48.11 13.92
CA HIS A 710 31.05 48.82 15.20
C HIS A 710 31.80 50.16 15.07
N LYS A 711 31.28 51.26 15.63
CA LYS A 711 32.03 52.53 15.69
C LYS A 711 32.79 52.57 17.01
N ASN A 712 34.10 52.81 16.96
CA ASN A 712 34.87 53.00 18.19
C ASN A 712 34.49 54.32 18.89
N PHE A 713 35.03 54.55 20.10
CA PHE A 713 34.75 55.73 20.94
C PHE A 713 34.98 57.08 20.21
N PHE A 714 35.80 57.07 19.15
CA PHE A 714 36.10 58.24 18.32
C PHE A 714 35.21 58.36 17.07
N GLY A 715 34.16 57.54 16.95
CA GLY A 715 33.26 57.52 15.80
C GLY A 715 33.85 56.93 14.53
N ARG A 716 35.07 56.38 14.55
CA ARG A 716 35.68 55.69 13.41
C ARG A 716 35.15 54.26 13.32
N LYS A 717 34.90 53.78 12.09
CA LYS A 717 34.53 52.39 11.86
C LYS A 717 35.64 51.48 12.39
N ASN A 718 35.29 50.62 13.34
CA ASN A 718 36.10 49.49 13.75
C ASN A 718 35.78 48.34 12.78
N GLU A 719 36.63 48.16 11.77
CA GLU A 719 36.48 47.11 10.76
C GLU A 719 36.66 45.70 11.34
N ASN A 720 37.15 45.61 12.58
CA ASN A 720 37.46 44.35 13.22
C ASN A 720 36.23 43.70 13.86
N ILE A 721 35.19 44.47 14.22
CA ILE A 721 33.95 43.92 14.78
C ILE A 721 32.81 44.14 13.78
N VAL A 722 32.25 43.05 13.29
CA VAL A 722 31.16 43.04 12.31
C VAL A 722 29.91 42.45 12.96
N HIS A 723 28.84 43.23 12.99
CA HIS A 723 27.52 42.75 13.37
C HIS A 723 26.73 42.37 12.12
N CYS A 724 26.29 41.12 12.04
CA CYS A 724 25.42 40.63 10.98
C CYS A 724 24.00 40.48 11.54
N TYR A 725 23.12 41.42 11.22
CA TYR A 725 21.71 41.40 11.63
C TYR A 725 20.88 40.72 10.54
N LEU A 726 20.15 39.66 10.87
CA LEU A 726 19.18 39.06 9.98
C LEU A 726 17.95 39.96 9.87
N SER A 727 17.32 39.97 8.69
CA SER A 727 16.06 40.68 8.48
C SER A 727 14.97 40.18 9.42
N ASP A 728 14.19 41.10 10.00
CA ASP A 728 12.99 40.81 10.80
C ASP A 728 11.83 40.31 9.92
N LYS A 729 11.87 40.61 8.62
CA LYS A 729 10.84 40.27 7.62
C LYS A 729 11.02 38.88 7.01
N VAL A 730 11.44 37.90 7.80
CA VAL A 730 11.46 36.51 7.33
C VAL A 730 10.02 36.04 7.14
N LYS A 731 9.63 35.77 5.90
CA LYS A 731 8.32 35.25 5.55
C LYS A 731 8.42 33.81 5.13
N MET A 732 7.65 32.97 5.82
CA MET A 732 7.44 31.58 5.46
C MET A 732 6.26 31.50 4.51
N CYS A 733 6.34 30.62 3.51
CA CYS A 733 5.26 30.37 2.58
C CYS A 733 5.07 28.88 2.35
N VAL A 734 3.83 28.50 2.09
CA VAL A 734 3.48 27.18 1.57
C VAL A 734 3.46 27.29 0.05
N LYS A 735 4.23 26.42 -0.58
CA LYS A 735 4.20 26.23 -2.03
C LYS A 735 3.43 24.96 -2.35
N LYS A 736 2.87 24.93 -3.56
CA LYS A 736 2.24 23.77 -4.16
C LYS A 736 2.87 23.53 -5.52
N HIS A 737 2.89 22.28 -5.94
CA HIS A 737 3.19 21.93 -7.31
C HIS A 737 2.34 20.76 -7.75
N ARG A 738 1.73 20.85 -8.93
CA ARG A 738 1.01 19.74 -9.53
C ARG A 738 2.01 18.66 -9.93
N MET A 739 1.68 17.42 -9.65
CA MET A 739 2.48 16.26 -10.04
C MET A 739 1.72 15.41 -11.06
N LYS A 740 2.47 14.73 -11.91
CA LYS A 740 1.96 13.74 -12.86
C LYS A 740 2.86 12.51 -12.89
N TYR A 741 2.30 11.39 -13.29
CA TYR A 741 3.12 10.22 -13.59
C TYR A 741 3.86 10.44 -14.90
N ASP A 742 5.17 10.19 -14.90
CA ASP A 742 5.96 10.09 -16.12
C ASP A 742 5.67 8.77 -16.85
N GLU A 743 6.30 8.61 -18.02
CA GLU A 743 6.22 7.39 -18.84
C GLU A 743 6.72 6.12 -18.13
N HIS A 744 7.46 6.27 -17.03
CA HIS A 744 7.96 5.18 -16.19
C HIS A 744 7.11 4.95 -14.94
N GLY A 745 6.02 5.69 -14.76
CA GLY A 745 5.16 5.62 -13.58
C GLY A 745 5.76 6.25 -12.32
N ASN A 746 6.81 7.06 -12.44
CA ASN A 746 7.27 7.87 -11.32
C ASN A 746 6.45 9.15 -11.24
N LEU A 747 6.15 9.58 -10.02
CA LEU A 747 5.48 10.83 -9.77
C LEU A 747 6.49 11.98 -9.90
N ILE A 748 6.36 12.79 -10.95
CA ILE A 748 7.23 13.93 -11.26
C ILE A 748 6.45 15.24 -11.20
N ASP A 749 7.18 16.33 -11.01
CA ASP A 749 6.69 17.69 -11.06
C ASP A 749 6.18 18.02 -12.48
N ASP A 750 4.96 18.56 -12.60
CA ASP A 750 4.35 18.87 -13.89
C ASP A 750 4.88 20.21 -14.44
N PRO A 751 5.68 20.22 -15.53
CA PRO A 751 6.22 21.46 -16.09
C PRO A 751 5.15 22.43 -16.63
N SER A 752 3.91 21.96 -16.81
CA SER A 752 2.78 22.82 -17.19
C SER A 752 2.02 23.44 -16.01
N ASP A 753 2.51 23.29 -14.78
CA ASP A 753 1.87 23.91 -13.61
C ASP A 753 1.95 25.44 -13.69
N ASP A 754 0.79 26.11 -13.69
CA ASP A 754 0.68 27.55 -13.85
C ASP A 754 0.88 28.29 -12.51
N GLU A 755 1.63 29.37 -12.53
CA GLU A 755 1.80 30.27 -11.39
C GLU A 755 0.49 31.01 -11.02
N ASN A 756 -0.43 31.18 -11.99
CA ASN A 756 -1.72 31.83 -11.78
C ASN A 756 -2.84 30.85 -11.39
N ASP A 757 -2.48 29.65 -10.96
CA ASP A 757 -3.43 28.59 -10.59
C ASP A 757 -4.47 29.08 -9.56
N GLN A 758 -5.75 28.86 -9.87
CA GLN A 758 -6.91 29.17 -9.03
C GLN A 758 -7.55 27.89 -8.45
N SER A 759 -6.83 26.77 -8.49
CA SER A 759 -7.24 25.51 -7.86
C SER A 759 -7.47 25.65 -6.36
N ALA A 760 -8.22 24.72 -5.79
CA ALA A 760 -8.42 24.64 -4.34
C ALA A 760 -7.08 24.47 -3.60
N GLU A 761 -6.12 23.79 -4.23
CA GLU A 761 -4.76 23.58 -3.78
C GLU A 761 -3.95 24.88 -3.73
N ALA A 762 -4.01 25.69 -4.78
CA ALA A 762 -3.38 27.01 -4.82
C ALA A 762 -4.02 27.97 -3.79
N GLU A 763 -5.35 27.94 -3.67
CA GLU A 763 -6.07 28.73 -2.67
C GLU A 763 -5.68 28.34 -1.24
N PHE A 764 -5.59 27.04 -0.95
CA PHE A 764 -5.12 26.51 0.32
C PHE A 764 -3.71 27.03 0.65
N ALA A 765 -2.75 26.87 -0.27
CA ALA A 765 -1.38 27.32 -0.08
C ALA A 765 -1.29 28.83 0.18
N ARG A 766 -2.08 29.63 -0.55
CA ARG A 766 -2.16 31.09 -0.37
C ARG A 766 -2.71 31.48 1.00
N ILE A 767 -3.79 30.83 1.45
CA ILE A 767 -4.41 31.11 2.76
C ILE A 767 -3.49 30.67 3.90
N PHE A 768 -2.90 29.48 3.81
CA PHE A 768 -1.92 29.03 4.81
C PHE A 768 -0.73 29.98 4.90
N THR A 769 -0.20 30.43 3.75
CA THR A 769 0.88 31.42 3.69
C THR A 769 0.47 32.74 4.34
N LYS A 770 -0.71 33.27 4.02
CA LYS A 770 -1.25 34.52 4.58
C LYS A 770 -1.31 34.48 6.12
N TYR A 771 -1.69 33.34 6.69
CA TYR A 771 -1.87 33.16 8.14
C TYR A 771 -0.73 32.38 8.80
N TYR A 772 0.40 32.16 8.14
CA TYR A 772 1.44 31.23 8.64
C TYR A 772 1.88 31.55 10.07
N ASP A 773 2.23 32.82 10.35
CA ASP A 773 2.71 33.23 11.66
C ASP A 773 1.59 33.14 12.73
N GLU A 774 0.33 33.37 12.36
CA GLU A 774 -0.81 33.26 13.28
C GLU A 774 -1.17 31.79 13.58
N ILE A 775 -1.19 30.93 12.57
CA ILE A 775 -1.31 29.47 12.72
C ILE A 775 -0.19 28.96 13.63
N GLY A 776 1.03 29.45 13.43
CA GLY A 776 2.21 29.11 14.22
C GLY A 776 2.13 29.49 15.70
N GLN A 777 1.21 30.38 16.11
CA GLN A 777 0.95 30.64 17.53
C GLN A 777 0.23 29.47 18.21
N TYR A 778 -0.51 28.66 17.44
CA TYR A 778 -1.23 27.48 17.93
C TYR A 778 -0.48 26.17 17.65
N PHE A 779 0.38 26.20 16.62
CA PHE A 779 1.30 25.14 16.22
C PHE A 779 2.75 25.65 16.26
N PRO A 780 3.35 25.74 17.45
CA PRO A 780 4.65 26.38 17.66
C PRO A 780 5.80 25.73 16.89
N GLU A 781 5.66 24.49 16.42
CA GLU A 781 6.60 23.83 15.52
C GLU A 781 6.81 24.60 14.20
N LEU A 782 5.80 25.32 13.69
CA LEU A 782 5.92 26.16 12.49
C LEU A 782 6.80 27.40 12.70
N LEU A 783 6.67 28.03 13.86
CA LEU A 783 7.51 29.18 14.23
C LEU A 783 8.93 28.73 14.62
N ARG A 784 9.05 27.55 15.22
CA ARG A 784 10.37 26.93 15.44
C ARG A 784 11.09 26.68 14.12
N LEU A 785 10.42 26.14 13.09
CA LEU A 785 11.03 25.94 11.77
C LEU A 785 11.63 27.23 11.21
N LYS A 786 10.90 28.36 11.32
CA LYS A 786 11.37 29.68 10.90
C LYS A 786 12.69 30.07 11.58
N GLU A 787 12.80 29.86 12.88
CA GLU A 787 14.01 30.19 13.65
C GLU A 787 15.18 29.22 13.37
N LEU A 788 14.92 27.93 13.17
CA LEU A 788 15.96 26.97 12.79
C LEU A 788 16.54 27.27 11.40
N LEU A 789 15.72 27.76 10.46
CA LEU A 789 16.20 28.22 9.15
C LEU A 789 17.10 29.46 9.27
N LYS A 790 16.78 30.40 10.18
CA LYS A 790 17.66 31.52 10.50
C LYS A 790 19.00 31.04 11.08
N LEU A 791 19.01 30.04 11.96
CA LEU A 791 20.25 29.43 12.46
C LEU A 791 21.08 28.81 11.32
N SER A 792 20.44 28.17 10.34
CA SER A 792 21.13 27.66 9.16
C SER A 792 21.80 28.78 8.35
N VAL A 793 21.17 29.94 8.25
CA VAL A 793 21.79 31.12 7.61
C VAL A 793 22.97 31.64 8.41
N LEU A 794 22.90 31.67 9.75
CA LEU A 794 24.06 32.02 10.59
C LEU A 794 25.21 31.03 10.39
N SER A 795 24.91 29.73 10.35
CA SER A 795 25.90 28.68 10.05
C SER A 795 26.58 28.93 8.71
N ARG A 796 25.80 29.31 7.68
CA ARG A 796 26.32 29.66 6.35
C ARG A 796 27.23 30.88 6.37
N ILE A 797 26.86 31.94 7.11
CA ILE A 797 27.68 33.16 7.26
C ILE A 797 29.01 32.83 7.94
N ILE A 798 28.98 32.07 9.03
CA ILE A 798 30.16 31.67 9.80
C ILE A 798 31.07 30.78 8.95
N GLN A 799 30.51 29.79 8.26
CA GLN A 799 31.27 28.90 7.38
C GLN A 799 31.93 29.66 6.24
N ALA A 800 31.21 30.57 5.56
CA ALA A 800 31.77 31.41 4.52
C ALA A 800 32.93 32.29 5.05
N ARG A 801 32.82 32.79 6.29
CA ARG A 801 33.89 33.57 6.92
C ARG A 801 35.12 32.71 7.22
N TYR A 802 34.90 31.52 7.76
CA TYR A 802 35.97 30.55 8.02
C TYR A 802 36.70 30.14 6.73
N GLU A 803 35.96 29.80 5.68
CA GLU A 803 36.53 29.45 4.37
C GLU A 803 37.33 30.62 3.78
N SER A 804 36.82 31.86 3.89
CA SER A 804 37.56 33.05 3.47
C SER A 804 38.87 33.23 4.24
N GLN A 805 38.90 32.94 5.54
CA GLN A 805 40.11 33.02 6.36
C GLN A 805 41.10 31.91 5.99
N CYS A 806 40.64 30.66 5.81
CA CYS A 806 41.49 29.57 5.36
C CYS A 806 42.12 29.85 3.99
N ASN A 807 41.34 30.38 3.04
CA ASN A 807 41.84 30.76 1.72
C ASN A 807 42.87 31.90 1.81
N PHE A 808 42.64 32.88 2.68
CA PHE A 808 43.60 33.97 2.93
C PHE A 808 44.90 33.46 3.54
N ILE A 809 44.83 32.55 4.52
CA ILE A 809 46.01 31.90 5.11
C ILE A 809 46.76 31.10 4.05
N ALA A 810 46.07 30.29 3.25
CA ALA A 810 46.69 29.52 2.17
C ALA A 810 47.35 30.42 1.11
N GLN A 811 46.77 31.59 0.81
CA GLN A 811 47.38 32.59 -0.07
C GLN A 811 48.65 33.19 0.54
N ILE A 812 48.62 33.59 1.82
CA ILE A 812 49.82 34.08 2.53
C ILE A 812 50.91 33.01 2.54
N GLU A 813 50.53 31.76 2.81
CA GLU A 813 51.49 30.66 2.79
C GLU A 813 52.09 30.50 1.41
N ASN A 814 51.32 30.57 0.33
CA ASN A 814 51.82 30.40 -1.03
C ASN A 814 52.53 31.63 -1.60
N ASP A 815 52.39 32.82 -1.00
CA ASP A 815 53.11 34.02 -1.39
C ASP A 815 54.57 33.95 -0.90
N THR A 816 55.47 33.61 -1.83
CA THR A 816 56.91 33.51 -1.57
C THR A 816 57.50 34.79 -0.99
N THR A 817 57.00 35.95 -1.39
CA THR A 817 57.46 37.27 -0.94
C THR A 817 57.10 37.53 0.52
N LEU A 818 55.87 37.21 0.93
CA LEU A 818 55.44 37.30 2.33
C LEU A 818 56.12 36.24 3.20
N ARG A 819 56.29 35.03 2.67
CA ARG A 819 57.02 33.95 3.35
C ARG A 819 58.49 34.33 3.58
N ASP A 820 59.14 34.96 2.60
CA ASP A 820 60.50 35.49 2.71
C ASP A 820 60.57 36.66 3.69
N LEU A 821 59.59 37.58 3.68
CA LEU A 821 59.51 38.71 4.60
C LEU A 821 59.30 38.24 6.05
N LEU A 822 58.40 37.28 6.28
CA LEU A 822 58.16 36.67 7.59
C LEU A 822 59.39 35.88 8.07
N THR A 823 60.08 35.20 7.17
CA THR A 823 61.35 34.51 7.48
C THR A 823 62.44 35.52 7.84
N GLU A 824 62.52 36.65 7.13
CA GLU A 824 63.46 37.73 7.45
C GLU A 824 63.11 38.44 8.76
N ILE A 825 61.83 38.67 9.06
CA ILE A 825 61.38 39.23 10.34
C ILE A 825 61.68 38.25 11.47
N LYS A 826 61.37 36.95 11.33
CA LYS A 826 61.75 35.92 12.31
C LYS A 826 63.26 35.85 12.51
N ARG A 827 64.05 35.98 11.44
CA ARG A 827 65.52 36.08 11.49
C ARG A 827 65.98 37.35 12.23
N LYS A 828 65.30 38.49 12.04
CA LYS A 828 65.60 39.75 12.74
C LYS A 828 65.17 39.71 14.22
N ILE A 829 64.05 39.07 14.55
CA ILE A 829 63.57 38.86 15.92
C ILE A 829 64.45 37.83 16.65
N GLY A 830 64.84 36.73 16.00
CA GLY A 830 65.80 35.77 16.57
C GLY A 830 67.22 36.34 16.73
N ARG A 831 67.49 37.52 16.15
CA ARG A 831 68.72 38.31 16.34
C ARG A 831 68.53 39.47 17.32
N TYR A 832 67.32 39.70 17.83
CA TYR A 832 67.16 40.62 18.95
C TYR A 832 67.83 39.98 20.16
N PRO A 833 68.86 40.62 20.75
CA PRO A 833 69.45 40.09 21.96
C PRO A 833 68.36 40.10 23.03
N THR A 834 68.15 38.97 23.70
CA THR A 834 67.44 38.88 24.98
C THR A 834 68.27 39.57 26.06
N GLY A 835 68.53 40.86 25.88
CA GLY A 835 69.18 41.73 26.84
C GLY A 835 68.16 42.27 27.81
N LEU A 836 67.51 41.38 28.56
CA LEU A 836 66.69 41.73 29.73
C LEU A 836 67.24 41.08 31.02
N GLU A 837 68.54 40.77 31.06
CA GLU A 837 69.22 40.39 32.31
C GLU A 837 69.69 41.60 33.14
N ASN A 838 69.42 42.86 32.76
CA ASN A 838 69.93 44.03 33.51
C ASN A 838 68.96 45.22 33.69
N ILE A 839 67.65 44.97 33.79
CA ILE A 839 66.74 45.95 34.40
C ILE A 839 66.17 45.31 35.66
N GLY A 840 66.83 45.60 36.78
CA GLY A 840 66.41 45.15 38.11
C GLY A 840 65.08 45.76 38.55
N ASN A 841 64.42 45.02 39.43
CA ASN A 841 63.32 45.44 40.30
C ASN A 841 62.04 45.93 39.61
N PHE A 842 61.22 44.99 39.14
CA PHE A 842 59.78 45.06 39.41
C PHE A 842 59.27 43.67 39.81
N LYS A 843 58.57 43.65 40.95
CA LYS A 843 57.92 42.47 41.55
C LYS A 843 56.90 41.85 40.58
N GLU A 844 56.79 40.53 40.64
CA GLU A 844 55.64 39.71 40.23
C GLU A 844 54.28 40.34 40.65
N PRO A 845 53.11 40.01 40.03
CA PRO A 845 52.78 38.68 39.49
C PRO A 845 51.81 38.55 38.29
N CYS A 846 51.64 37.28 37.88
CA CYS A 846 50.49 36.62 37.23
C CYS A 846 50.19 36.88 35.74
N PHE A 847 50.49 35.88 34.89
CA PHE A 847 49.49 34.92 34.38
C PHE A 847 50.15 33.57 34.06
#